data_AF-A2DUK5-F1
#
_entry.id   AF-A2DUK5-F1
#
_cell.length_a   1.000
_cell.length_b   1.000
_cell.length_c   1.000
_cell.angle_alpha   90.00
_cell.angle_beta   90.00
_cell.angle_gamma   90.00
#
_symmetry.space_group_name_H-M   'P 1'
#
loop_
_entity.id
_entity.type
_entity.pdbx_description
1 polymer ?
#
loop_
_entity_poly.entity_id
_entity_poly.type
_entity_poly.pdbx_seq_one_letter_code
_entity_poly.pdbx_strand_id
1 'polypeptide(L)'
;MDELLKKYDELKPYLFPNIALKLDEIDASGNQLTRHVLRKNRQSIYELFAHDFIDYQKNSSYFSDLLESSYQTPVDSLLIINPLHAQGLCQLLQTIYSNPKSLAKAISENLSSPYFHHIVNLAIPAIYGFFSTKEQGAQALSFYTCLSAQVNFSVYCHIIKPFFMNSNMDNFINQLVTAIFFSNYLKKFNPDRFCDLIVNKTQKFLRFLPTSQFQLLRFLSLQWDNVSIWRLIINCLIIPAFTLQYHFNPFAHSYLVKFDLQQVIKCLQTYDAFPTINLSVSWPLEIPGDFVFLNNTCTYEIILTKADIEAIQCFTNYMTYHGPKLPEILKEIKSPSFKPFSIVFFPKIPLPPSFPSRPLFFETKTYEPPNDNRMAQMWVSICEAATEIREDPINVIRNKIQTQNHMLNAKLAEMNMDDVLMYGVQTELSELSNNARNFERLLNHKLEMSRMNGFNALCGIFESKTSFLVAKKMVNKVKGKFWQIISNMSGTSHVRFHSAIIMLDQGENEFLKPIKSSLSVLHKKFAKVTEMKMVECSKEITLGSTSFQSQISENNVLLSIVNESSSFLSRATVLLYYLKTFNTFCECYSIDDTRESYDQMMHYAISMNNTSWLLKTVLLLDGTLFGDARYEKEIGKMYLDLWQKFKASFLQYLSYDEQLLVGYIKLSGEGTLTSAN
;
A
#
# COMPACT_ATOMS: atom_id res chain seq x y z
N MET A 1 40.86 5.06 33.06
CA MET A 1 40.98 3.67 32.59
C MET A 1 39.76 2.86 33.01
N ASP A 2 39.48 2.71 34.31
CA ASP A 2 38.37 1.88 34.83
C ASP A 2 36.98 2.23 34.26
N GLU A 3 36.68 3.52 34.07
CA GLU A 3 35.43 3.95 33.43
C GLU A 3 35.32 3.47 31.96
N LEU A 4 36.44 3.49 31.22
CA LEU A 4 36.48 3.04 29.84
C LEU A 4 36.37 1.52 29.73
N LEU A 5 37.04 0.78 30.60
CA LEU A 5 36.93 -0.69 30.67
C LEU A 5 35.51 -1.14 31.05
N LYS A 6 34.88 -0.47 32.02
CA LYS A 6 33.48 -0.72 32.34
C LYS A 6 32.58 -0.49 31.13
N LYS A 7 32.80 0.61 30.39
CA LYS A 7 32.04 0.91 29.18
C LYS A 7 32.27 -0.11 28.07
N TYR A 8 33.50 -0.62 27.96
CA TYR A 8 33.87 -1.66 27.01
C TYR A 8 33.11 -2.96 27.31
N ASP A 9 33.13 -3.40 28.57
CA ASP A 9 32.42 -4.59 29.03
C ASP A 9 30.89 -4.47 28.85
N GLU A 10 30.33 -3.26 29.00
CA GLU A 10 28.91 -2.97 28.72
C GLU A 10 28.57 -3.07 27.23
N LEU A 11 29.44 -2.61 26.32
CA LEU A 11 29.15 -2.54 24.88
C LEU A 11 29.54 -3.81 24.10
N LYS A 12 30.53 -4.56 24.57
CA LYS A 12 31.07 -5.76 23.92
C LYS A 12 30.01 -6.79 23.49
N PRO A 13 28.94 -7.08 24.27
CA PRO A 13 27.90 -8.02 23.85
C PRO A 13 27.17 -7.65 22.55
N TYR A 14 27.31 -6.40 22.06
CA TYR A 14 26.66 -5.91 20.85
C TYR A 14 27.54 -6.00 19.58
N LEU A 15 28.73 -6.62 19.66
CA LEU A 15 29.57 -6.98 18.49
C LEU A 15 28.98 -8.18 17.73
N PHE A 16 27.77 -8.03 17.20
CA PHE A 16 27.30 -8.98 16.20
C PHE A 16 28.10 -8.76 14.92
N PRO A 17 28.72 -9.80 14.35
CA PRO A 17 29.42 -9.64 13.07
C PRO A 17 28.42 -9.19 12.01
N ASN A 18 28.91 -8.41 11.05
CA ASN A 18 28.19 -8.01 9.84
C ASN A 18 26.97 -7.10 10.09
N ILE A 19 26.90 -6.32 11.19
CA ILE A 19 25.82 -5.33 11.40
C ILE A 19 25.74 -4.34 10.23
N ALA A 20 26.89 -3.87 9.71
CA ALA A 20 26.94 -2.98 8.55
C ALA A 20 26.33 -3.63 7.30
N LEU A 21 26.71 -4.87 6.97
CA LEU A 21 26.12 -5.60 5.84
C LEU A 21 24.60 -5.80 6.01
N LYS A 22 24.14 -6.13 7.22
CA LYS A 22 22.70 -6.24 7.52
C LYS A 22 21.98 -4.90 7.35
N LEU A 23 22.65 -3.79 7.67
CA LEU A 23 22.10 -2.45 7.45
C LEU A 23 21.96 -2.18 5.95
N ASP A 24 22.99 -2.47 5.15
CA ASP A 24 22.96 -2.33 3.69
C ASP A 24 21.87 -3.20 3.03
N GLU A 25 21.69 -4.44 3.50
CA GLU A 25 20.62 -5.35 3.03
C GLU A 25 19.21 -4.80 3.31
N ILE A 26 19.01 -4.23 4.50
CA ILE A 26 17.74 -3.60 4.87
C ILE A 26 17.52 -2.34 4.06
N ASP A 27 18.57 -1.57 3.78
CA ASP A 27 18.50 -0.37 2.95
C ASP A 27 18.10 -0.70 1.51
N ALA A 28 18.71 -1.73 0.93
CA ALA A 28 18.34 -2.23 -0.39
C ALA A 28 16.88 -2.71 -0.43
N SER A 29 16.46 -3.46 0.60
CA SER A 29 15.08 -3.95 0.72
C SER A 29 14.06 -2.82 0.84
N GLY A 30 14.38 -1.79 1.62
CA GLY A 30 13.52 -0.62 1.76
C GLY A 30 13.40 0.18 0.46
N ASN A 31 14.49 0.35 -0.29
CA ASN A 31 14.45 1.00 -1.60
C ASN A 31 13.49 0.30 -2.56
N GLN A 32 13.54 -1.04 -2.60
CA GLN A 32 12.63 -1.83 -3.42
C GLN A 32 11.17 -1.66 -2.98
N LEU A 33 10.91 -1.64 -1.66
CA LEU A 33 9.58 -1.47 -1.11
C LEU A 33 9.01 -0.07 -1.40
N THR A 34 9.80 0.98 -1.27
CA THR A 34 9.42 2.36 -1.62
C THR A 34 9.02 2.48 -3.08
N ARG A 35 9.80 1.90 -4.00
CA ARG A 35 9.47 1.84 -5.43
C ARG A 35 8.15 1.14 -5.69
N HIS A 36 7.92 0.04 -4.99
CA HIS A 36 6.68 -0.73 -5.11
C HIS A 36 5.47 0.09 -4.64
N VAL A 37 5.59 0.79 -3.52
CA VAL A 37 4.56 1.71 -3.00
C VAL A 37 4.27 2.84 -3.99
N LEU A 38 5.30 3.51 -4.52
CA LEU A 38 5.17 4.56 -5.53
C LEU A 38 4.40 4.06 -6.76
N ARG A 39 4.72 2.86 -7.25
CA ARG A 39 4.04 2.23 -8.40
C ARG A 39 2.57 1.98 -8.12
N LYS A 40 2.22 1.44 -6.94
CA LYS A 40 0.83 1.19 -6.55
C LYS A 40 0.01 2.47 -6.39
N ASN A 41 0.59 3.51 -5.78
CA ASN A 41 -0.07 4.80 -5.65
C ASN A 41 -0.32 5.44 -7.01
N ARG A 42 0.68 5.37 -7.91
CA ARG A 42 0.52 5.77 -9.31
C ARG A 42 -0.63 5.01 -9.97
N GLN A 43 -0.64 3.68 -9.86
CA GLN A 43 -1.69 2.82 -10.43
C GLN A 43 -3.08 3.26 -9.96
N SER A 44 -3.25 3.41 -8.66
CA SER A 44 -4.52 3.78 -8.05
C SER A 44 -5.01 5.15 -8.52
N ILE A 45 -4.12 6.16 -8.61
CA ILE A 45 -4.47 7.50 -9.08
C ILE A 45 -4.82 7.46 -10.58
N TYR A 46 -4.03 6.78 -11.39
CA TYR A 46 -4.30 6.63 -12.82
C TYR A 46 -5.66 5.96 -13.05
N GLU A 47 -5.94 4.86 -12.37
CA GLU A 47 -7.23 4.16 -12.43
C GLU A 47 -8.41 5.04 -12.01
N LEU A 48 -8.28 5.71 -10.86
CA LEU A 48 -9.36 6.52 -10.29
C LEU A 48 -9.78 7.65 -11.25
N PHE A 49 -8.80 8.32 -11.85
CA PHE A 49 -9.05 9.46 -12.72
C PHE A 49 -9.17 9.10 -14.20
N ALA A 50 -8.84 7.87 -14.62
CA ALA A 50 -8.96 7.40 -16.01
C ALA A 50 -10.36 7.68 -16.60
N HIS A 51 -11.42 7.60 -15.79
CA HIS A 51 -12.79 7.89 -16.24
C HIS A 51 -13.07 9.37 -16.42
N ASP A 52 -12.53 10.24 -15.56
CA ASP A 52 -12.66 11.69 -15.70
C ASP A 52 -12.04 12.14 -17.05
N PHE A 53 -11.08 11.37 -17.59
CA PHE A 53 -10.54 11.56 -18.94
C PHE A 53 -11.44 11.08 -20.06
N ILE A 54 -12.16 9.96 -19.89
CA ILE A 54 -13.09 9.45 -20.93
C ILE A 54 -14.20 10.45 -21.20
N ASP A 55 -14.83 10.94 -20.12
CA ASP A 55 -15.96 11.86 -20.21
C ASP A 55 -15.55 13.17 -20.90
N TYR A 56 -14.28 13.55 -20.76
CA TYR A 56 -13.71 14.76 -21.35
C TYR A 56 -13.21 14.57 -22.80
N GLN A 57 -12.42 13.53 -23.08
CA GLN A 57 -11.73 13.39 -24.37
C GLN A 57 -12.49 12.58 -25.42
N LYS A 58 -13.56 11.86 -25.06
CA LYS A 58 -14.35 10.97 -25.95
C LYS A 58 -13.55 9.92 -26.76
N ASN A 59 -12.23 9.84 -26.60
CA ASN A 59 -11.33 8.97 -27.37
C ASN A 59 -11.01 7.68 -26.59
N SER A 60 -11.34 6.52 -27.16
CA SER A 60 -11.13 5.23 -26.52
C SER A 60 -9.66 4.80 -26.49
N SER A 61 -8.83 5.22 -27.45
CA SER A 61 -7.42 4.81 -27.51
C SER A 61 -6.61 5.41 -26.36
N TYR A 62 -6.83 6.69 -26.07
CA TYR A 62 -6.18 7.41 -24.97
C TYR A 62 -6.42 6.75 -23.61
N PHE A 63 -7.66 6.31 -23.36
CA PHE A 63 -8.01 5.62 -22.14
C PHE A 63 -7.32 4.26 -22.00
N SER A 64 -7.24 3.49 -23.10
CA SER A 64 -6.51 2.22 -23.14
C SER A 64 -5.04 2.43 -22.81
N ASP A 65 -4.39 3.38 -23.49
CA ASP A 65 -2.97 3.69 -23.31
C ASP A 65 -2.66 4.17 -21.88
N LEU A 66 -3.53 5.01 -21.32
CA LEU A 66 -3.41 5.51 -19.96
C LEU A 66 -3.51 4.38 -18.93
N LEU A 67 -4.49 3.50 -19.09
CA LEU A 67 -4.61 2.34 -18.21
C LEU A 67 -3.41 1.41 -18.37
N GLU A 68 -3.06 1.03 -19.59
CA GLU A 68 -1.91 0.17 -19.89
C GLU A 68 -0.61 0.70 -19.28
N SER A 69 -0.43 2.01 -19.28
CA SER A 69 0.74 2.63 -18.67
C SER A 69 0.86 2.39 -17.18
N SER A 70 -0.25 2.18 -16.47
CA SER A 70 -0.22 1.92 -15.04
C SER A 70 0.44 0.56 -14.71
N TYR A 71 0.49 -0.37 -15.67
CA TYR A 71 1.10 -1.72 -15.49
C TYR A 71 2.55 -1.79 -15.88
N GLN A 72 3.03 -0.81 -16.65
CA GLN A 72 4.40 -0.81 -17.11
C GLN A 72 5.34 -0.52 -15.94
N THR A 73 6.33 -1.39 -15.77
CA THR A 73 7.42 -1.13 -14.85
C THR A 73 8.18 0.11 -15.35
N PRO A 74 8.32 1.16 -14.52
CA PRO A 74 9.09 2.34 -14.89
C PRO A 74 10.51 1.92 -15.28
N VAL A 75 10.92 2.33 -16.47
CA VAL A 75 12.31 2.16 -16.92
C VAL A 75 13.16 3.27 -16.31
N ASP A 76 14.43 3.02 -16.02
CA ASP A 76 15.34 4.10 -15.64
C ASP A 76 15.38 5.15 -16.76
N SER A 77 15.17 6.41 -16.40
CA SER A 77 15.25 7.53 -17.33
C SER A 77 16.53 7.51 -18.18
N LEU A 78 17.68 7.14 -17.62
CA LEU A 78 18.96 7.13 -18.33
C LEU A 78 19.04 6.10 -19.47
N LEU A 79 18.10 5.14 -19.52
CA LEU A 79 18.00 4.18 -20.62
C LEU A 79 17.23 4.75 -21.83
N ILE A 80 16.46 5.82 -21.65
CA ILE A 80 15.59 6.38 -22.69
C ILE A 80 15.84 7.86 -23.00
N ILE A 81 16.54 8.59 -22.11
CA ILE A 81 16.93 9.98 -22.30
C ILE A 81 18.42 10.17 -21.99
N ASN A 82 19.06 11.08 -22.75
CA ASN A 82 20.44 11.47 -22.52
C ASN A 82 20.64 12.02 -21.08
N PRO A 83 21.77 11.74 -20.41
CA PRO A 83 22.07 12.29 -19.08
C PRO A 83 21.87 13.81 -18.95
N LEU A 84 22.21 14.60 -19.98
CA LEU A 84 22.00 16.06 -19.98
C LEU A 84 20.51 16.44 -19.95
N HIS A 85 19.67 15.65 -20.61
CA HIS A 85 18.21 15.82 -20.62
C HIS A 85 17.58 15.38 -19.31
N ALA A 86 18.06 14.27 -18.73
CA ALA A 86 17.69 13.84 -17.38
C ALA A 86 18.04 14.94 -16.36
N GLN A 87 19.24 15.51 -16.44
CA GLN A 87 19.64 16.63 -15.59
C GLN A 87 18.74 17.87 -15.80
N GLY A 88 18.36 18.18 -17.05
CA GLY A 88 17.42 19.25 -17.37
C GLY A 88 16.05 19.04 -16.72
N LEU A 89 15.52 17.82 -16.72
CA LEU A 89 14.29 17.48 -16.01
C LEU A 89 14.44 17.60 -14.49
N CYS A 90 15.55 17.12 -13.92
CA CYS A 90 15.82 17.28 -12.50
C CYS A 90 15.88 18.76 -12.09
N GLN A 91 16.45 19.63 -12.92
CA GLN A 91 16.49 21.07 -12.69
C GLN A 91 15.11 21.72 -12.81
N LEU A 92 14.27 21.27 -13.76
CA LEU A 92 12.88 21.69 -13.86
C LEU A 92 12.09 21.32 -12.60
N LEU A 93 12.19 20.07 -12.15
CA LEU A 93 11.55 19.60 -10.92
C LEU A 93 12.07 20.39 -9.72
N GLN A 94 13.37 20.61 -9.59
CA GLN A 94 13.93 21.47 -8.55
C GLN A 94 13.31 22.86 -8.56
N THR A 95 13.11 23.46 -9.74
CA THR A 95 12.50 24.78 -9.90
C THR A 95 11.05 24.78 -9.44
N ILE A 96 10.29 23.74 -9.79
CA ILE A 96 8.89 23.56 -9.36
C ILE A 96 8.81 23.51 -7.83
N TYR A 97 9.63 22.67 -7.21
CA TYR A 97 9.67 22.50 -5.76
C TYR A 97 10.13 23.78 -5.04
N SER A 98 11.08 24.52 -5.62
CA SER A 98 11.61 25.74 -5.01
C SER A 98 10.68 26.95 -5.19
N ASN A 99 9.72 26.90 -6.13
CA ASN A 99 8.82 28.00 -6.43
C ASN A 99 7.36 27.53 -6.69
N PRO A 100 6.68 27.04 -5.63
CA PRO A 100 5.29 26.58 -5.73
C PRO A 100 4.32 27.68 -6.19
N LYS A 101 4.63 28.96 -5.91
CA LYS A 101 3.82 30.11 -6.33
C LYS A 101 3.79 30.29 -7.84
N SER A 102 4.93 30.15 -8.51
CA SER A 102 4.99 30.23 -9.97
C SER A 102 4.21 29.09 -10.63
N LEU A 103 4.30 27.86 -10.10
CA LEU A 103 3.51 26.75 -10.61
C LEU A 103 2.00 26.99 -10.42
N ALA A 104 1.59 27.44 -9.23
CA ALA A 104 0.20 27.77 -8.95
C ALA A 104 -0.36 28.83 -9.90
N LYS A 105 0.40 29.90 -10.15
CA LYS A 105 0.05 30.94 -11.12
C LYS A 105 -0.07 30.37 -12.53
N ALA A 106 0.90 29.56 -12.96
CA ALA A 106 0.88 28.94 -14.28
C ALA A 106 -0.37 28.09 -14.51
N ILE A 107 -0.79 27.30 -13.51
CA ILE A 107 -2.02 26.50 -13.59
C ILE A 107 -3.26 27.39 -13.63
N SER A 108 -3.32 28.45 -12.80
CA SER A 108 -4.47 29.37 -12.80
C SER A 108 -4.67 30.11 -14.13
N GLU A 109 -3.59 30.34 -14.88
CA GLU A 109 -3.65 31.02 -16.18
C GLU A 109 -3.93 30.05 -17.35
N ASN A 110 -3.89 28.73 -17.10
CA ASN A 110 -4.03 27.69 -18.12
C ASN A 110 -5.23 26.75 -17.84
N LEU A 111 -6.25 27.24 -17.12
CA LEU A 111 -7.47 26.46 -16.82
C LEU A 111 -8.23 26.01 -18.07
N SER A 112 -8.08 26.73 -19.19
CA SER A 112 -8.70 26.42 -20.48
C SER A 112 -7.86 25.47 -21.35
N SER A 113 -6.68 25.05 -20.89
CA SER A 113 -5.81 24.14 -21.65
C SER A 113 -6.52 22.81 -21.93
N PRO A 114 -6.39 22.24 -23.13
CA PRO A 114 -6.90 20.90 -23.43
C PRO A 114 -6.24 19.81 -22.57
N TYR A 115 -5.06 20.10 -22.00
CA TYR A 115 -4.35 19.22 -21.08
C TYR A 115 -4.73 19.43 -19.61
N PHE A 116 -5.63 20.36 -19.28
CA PHE A 116 -5.90 20.76 -17.88
C PHE A 116 -6.25 19.57 -17.00
N HIS A 117 -7.15 18.67 -17.45
CA HIS A 117 -7.49 17.46 -16.69
C HIS A 117 -6.29 16.53 -16.49
N HIS A 118 -5.39 16.42 -17.48
CA HIS A 118 -4.20 15.58 -17.39
C HIS A 118 -3.21 16.16 -16.39
N ILE A 119 -3.03 17.47 -16.45
CA ILE A 119 -2.19 18.20 -15.52
C ILE A 119 -2.65 17.97 -14.09
N VAL A 120 -3.92 18.23 -13.80
CA VAL A 120 -4.41 18.29 -12.41
C VAL A 120 -4.57 16.90 -11.81
N ASN A 121 -5.00 15.91 -12.61
CA ASN A 121 -5.27 14.57 -12.11
C ASN A 121 -4.06 13.63 -12.17
N LEU A 122 -3.07 13.88 -13.04
CA LEU A 122 -1.94 12.96 -13.26
C LEU A 122 -0.58 13.65 -13.13
N ALA A 123 -0.31 14.72 -13.88
CA ALA A 123 1.03 15.31 -13.91
C ALA A 123 1.43 15.96 -12.58
N ILE A 124 0.52 16.70 -11.91
CA ILE A 124 0.77 17.28 -10.58
C ILE A 124 1.00 16.19 -9.54
N PRO A 125 0.10 15.18 -9.40
CA PRO A 125 0.38 14.03 -8.53
C PRO A 125 1.73 13.38 -8.85
N ALA A 126 2.05 13.16 -10.13
CA ALA A 126 3.31 12.57 -10.54
C ALA A 126 4.52 13.41 -10.07
N ILE A 127 4.51 14.73 -10.32
CA ILE A 127 5.57 15.66 -9.84
C ILE A 127 5.76 15.53 -8.32
N TYR A 128 4.69 15.38 -7.55
CA TYR A 128 4.77 15.18 -6.10
C TYR A 128 4.78 13.70 -5.69
N GLY A 129 5.30 12.81 -6.54
CA GLY A 129 5.51 11.39 -6.24
C GLY A 129 4.26 10.63 -5.77
N PHE A 130 3.10 11.02 -6.29
CA PHE A 130 1.77 10.52 -5.90
C PHE A 130 1.52 10.62 -4.39
N PHE A 131 2.18 11.59 -3.75
CA PHE A 131 2.12 11.84 -2.31
C PHE A 131 2.55 10.63 -1.47
N SER A 132 3.46 9.80 -1.99
CA SER A 132 3.80 8.51 -1.39
C SER A 132 4.68 8.62 -0.14
N THR A 133 5.20 9.81 0.16
CA THR A 133 6.05 10.12 1.32
C THR A 133 5.56 11.38 2.02
N LYS A 134 5.94 11.56 3.29
CA LYS A 134 5.55 12.75 4.08
C LYS A 134 6.12 14.02 3.46
N GLU A 135 7.34 13.97 2.96
CA GLU A 135 8.08 15.08 2.39
C GLU A 135 7.46 15.48 1.05
N GLN A 136 7.17 14.52 0.18
CA GLN A 136 6.42 14.79 -1.06
C GLN A 136 5.05 15.39 -0.75
N GLY A 137 4.35 14.91 0.29
CA GLY A 137 3.11 15.51 0.77
C GLY A 137 3.29 16.95 1.28
N ALA A 138 4.38 17.24 2.00
CA ALA A 138 4.71 18.58 2.50
C ALA A 138 5.06 19.58 1.38
N GLN A 139 5.76 19.10 0.34
CA GLN A 139 6.03 19.89 -0.86
C GLN A 139 4.73 20.20 -1.62
N ALA A 140 3.86 19.20 -1.77
CA ALA A 140 2.53 19.39 -2.35
C ALA A 140 1.67 20.38 -1.55
N LEU A 141 1.73 20.34 -0.21
CA LEU A 141 1.05 21.29 0.67
C LEU A 141 1.39 22.74 0.30
N SER A 142 2.68 23.07 0.16
CA SER A 142 3.10 24.43 -0.19
C SER A 142 2.53 24.90 -1.53
N PHE A 143 2.45 24.00 -2.50
CA PHE A 143 1.80 24.27 -3.78
C PHE A 143 0.29 24.52 -3.65
N TYR A 144 -0.44 23.63 -2.98
CA TYR A 144 -1.89 23.78 -2.81
C TYR A 144 -2.26 25.00 -1.94
N THR A 145 -1.41 25.39 -1.00
CA THR A 145 -1.53 26.65 -0.24
C THR A 145 -1.36 27.87 -1.15
N CYS A 146 -0.41 27.85 -2.08
CA CYS A 146 -0.26 28.95 -3.05
C CYS A 146 -1.44 29.01 -4.03
N LEU A 147 -1.91 27.85 -4.49
CA LEU A 147 -2.99 27.73 -5.46
C LEU A 147 -4.32 28.28 -4.94
N SER A 148 -4.63 28.12 -3.65
CA SER A 148 -5.90 28.60 -3.07
C SER A 148 -6.06 30.11 -3.17
N ALA A 149 -4.96 30.86 -3.28
CA ALA A 149 -4.96 32.31 -3.49
C ALA A 149 -5.06 32.71 -4.97
N GLN A 150 -4.90 31.78 -5.92
CA GLN A 150 -4.86 32.06 -7.37
C GLN A 150 -6.14 31.66 -8.10
N VAL A 151 -6.93 30.73 -7.55
CA VAL A 151 -8.16 30.22 -8.20
C VAL A 151 -9.36 30.33 -7.28
N ASN A 152 -10.56 30.34 -7.86
CA ASN A 152 -11.79 30.29 -7.07
C ASN A 152 -11.98 28.91 -6.42
N PHE A 153 -12.85 28.86 -5.41
CA PHE A 153 -13.12 27.66 -4.62
C PHE A 153 -13.52 26.43 -5.46
N SER A 154 -14.37 26.62 -6.48
CA SER A 154 -14.86 25.52 -7.33
C SER A 154 -13.72 24.88 -8.14
N VAL A 155 -12.91 25.73 -8.79
CA VAL A 155 -11.72 25.29 -9.53
C VAL A 155 -10.71 24.64 -8.59
N TYR A 156 -10.52 25.20 -7.40
CA TYR A 156 -9.63 24.62 -6.40
C TYR A 156 -10.03 23.20 -6.00
N CYS A 157 -11.32 22.97 -5.71
CA CYS A 157 -11.84 21.65 -5.35
C CYS A 157 -11.57 20.61 -6.44
N HIS A 158 -11.64 21.02 -7.71
CA HIS A 158 -11.29 20.12 -8.82
C HIS A 158 -9.81 19.74 -8.82
N ILE A 159 -8.91 20.72 -8.62
CA ILE A 159 -7.45 20.50 -8.69
C ILE A 159 -6.92 19.73 -7.48
N ILE A 160 -7.50 19.91 -6.30
CA ILE A 160 -7.02 19.30 -5.05
C ILE A 160 -7.47 17.85 -4.85
N LYS A 161 -8.49 17.39 -5.59
CA LYS A 161 -9.10 16.07 -5.41
C LYS A 161 -8.07 14.91 -5.35
N PRO A 162 -7.03 14.82 -6.20
CA PRO A 162 -6.01 13.76 -6.09
C PRO A 162 -5.23 13.78 -4.77
N PHE A 163 -5.03 14.95 -4.16
CA PHE A 163 -4.31 15.08 -2.88
C PHE A 163 -5.06 14.48 -1.69
N PHE A 164 -6.39 14.41 -1.79
CA PHE A 164 -7.26 13.72 -0.83
C PHE A 164 -7.67 12.31 -1.28
N MET A 165 -7.29 11.89 -2.49
CA MET A 165 -7.65 10.60 -3.08
C MET A 165 -6.43 9.71 -3.33
N ASN A 166 -5.70 9.44 -2.24
CA ASN A 166 -4.57 8.53 -2.23
C ASN A 166 -4.66 7.57 -1.04
N SER A 167 -3.81 6.55 -1.06
CA SER A 167 -3.78 5.48 -0.05
C SER A 167 -3.45 5.97 1.37
N ASN A 168 -2.82 7.13 1.54
CA ASN A 168 -2.51 7.71 2.87
C ASN A 168 -3.78 8.02 3.67
N MET A 169 -4.89 8.20 2.97
CA MET A 169 -6.17 8.57 3.55
C MET A 169 -6.90 7.37 4.16
N ASP A 170 -6.45 6.14 3.90
CA ASP A 170 -7.15 4.92 4.32
C ASP A 170 -7.35 4.84 5.83
N ASN A 171 -6.43 5.33 6.66
CA ASN A 171 -6.63 5.36 8.12
C ASN A 171 -7.84 6.20 8.52
N PHE A 172 -7.91 7.45 8.03
CA PHE A 172 -9.06 8.32 8.25
C PHE A 172 -10.35 7.68 7.73
N ILE A 173 -10.31 7.18 6.49
CA ILE A 173 -11.48 6.62 5.82
C ILE A 173 -11.98 5.37 6.56
N ASN A 174 -11.09 4.46 6.96
CA ASN A 174 -11.46 3.23 7.66
C ASN A 174 -12.07 3.54 9.03
N GLN A 175 -11.54 4.50 9.79
CA GLN A 175 -12.14 4.93 11.06
C GLN A 175 -13.54 5.51 10.87
N LEU A 176 -13.69 6.37 9.87
CA LEU A 176 -14.96 7.00 9.53
C LEU A 176 -16.01 5.97 9.10
N VAL A 177 -15.68 5.13 8.12
CA VAL A 177 -16.56 4.11 7.56
C VAL A 177 -16.91 3.08 8.62
N THR A 178 -15.94 2.62 9.41
CA THR A 178 -16.21 1.61 10.45
C THR A 178 -17.21 2.13 11.48
N ALA A 179 -17.04 3.37 11.93
CA ALA A 179 -17.90 3.98 12.93
C ALA A 179 -19.32 4.26 12.42
N ILE A 180 -19.48 4.64 11.15
CA ILE A 180 -20.76 5.07 10.58
C ILE A 180 -21.50 3.89 9.96
N PHE A 181 -20.81 3.14 9.12
CA PHE A 181 -21.41 2.17 8.22
C PHE A 181 -21.85 0.94 9.00
N PHE A 182 -20.93 0.23 9.66
CA PHE A 182 -21.27 -1.02 10.36
C PHE A 182 -22.33 -0.84 11.45
N SER A 183 -22.37 0.32 12.10
CA SER A 183 -23.31 0.56 13.20
C SER A 183 -24.72 0.97 12.76
N ASN A 184 -24.93 1.35 11.50
CA ASN A 184 -26.24 1.86 11.02
C ASN A 184 -26.77 1.20 9.76
N TYR A 185 -25.99 0.32 9.15
CA TYR A 185 -26.27 -0.23 7.83
C TYR A 185 -27.60 -0.98 7.71
N LEU A 186 -27.98 -1.71 8.77
CA LEU A 186 -29.22 -2.50 8.81
C LEU A 186 -30.41 -1.75 9.44
N LYS A 187 -30.20 -0.52 9.92
CA LYS A 187 -31.24 0.28 10.59
C LYS A 187 -32.17 0.92 9.56
N LYS A 188 -33.36 1.34 10.02
CA LYS A 188 -34.28 2.13 9.17
C LYS A 188 -33.56 3.39 8.70
N PHE A 189 -33.40 3.49 7.39
CA PHE A 189 -32.62 4.55 6.75
C PHE A 189 -33.39 5.87 6.77
N ASN A 190 -32.74 6.91 7.31
CA ASN A 190 -33.15 8.30 7.20
C ASN A 190 -31.92 9.08 6.70
N PRO A 191 -31.94 9.61 5.48
CA PRO A 191 -30.78 10.27 4.86
C PRO A 191 -30.26 11.45 5.69
N ASP A 192 -31.14 12.28 6.24
CA ASP A 192 -30.75 13.49 6.97
C ASP A 192 -30.00 13.14 8.26
N ARG A 193 -30.56 12.21 9.06
CA ARG A 193 -29.88 11.70 10.26
C ARG A 193 -28.56 11.01 9.94
N PHE A 194 -28.46 10.37 8.77
CA PHE A 194 -27.23 9.74 8.33
C PHE A 194 -26.17 10.78 7.95
N CYS A 195 -26.57 11.87 7.27
CA CYS A 195 -25.69 12.98 6.97
C CYS A 195 -25.20 13.69 8.24
N ASP A 196 -26.10 13.94 9.21
CA ASP A 196 -25.73 14.46 10.53
C ASP A 196 -24.67 13.58 11.19
N LEU A 197 -24.86 12.26 11.14
CA LEU A 197 -23.91 11.31 11.70
C LEU A 197 -22.56 11.36 10.98
N ILE A 198 -22.56 11.40 9.64
CA ILE A 198 -21.34 11.51 8.83
C ILE A 198 -20.57 12.76 9.21
N VAL A 199 -21.22 13.92 9.21
CA VAL A 199 -20.58 15.21 9.50
C VAL A 199 -20.02 15.23 10.92
N ASN A 200 -20.81 14.79 11.90
CA ASN A 200 -20.38 14.74 13.30
C ASN A 200 -19.21 13.76 13.56
N LYS A 201 -19.20 12.61 12.89
CA LYS A 201 -18.10 11.63 12.99
C LYS A 201 -16.86 12.11 12.24
N THR A 202 -17.05 12.70 11.07
CA THR A 202 -15.96 13.33 10.30
C THR A 202 -15.23 14.34 11.16
N GLN A 203 -15.94 15.26 11.82
CA GLN A 203 -15.33 16.26 12.71
C GLN A 203 -14.45 15.63 13.80
N LYS A 204 -14.88 14.51 14.39
CA LYS A 204 -14.12 13.78 15.42
C LYS A 204 -12.87 13.08 14.86
N PHE A 205 -12.92 12.69 13.59
CA PHE A 205 -11.87 11.92 12.93
C PHE A 205 -10.95 12.75 12.05
N LEU A 206 -11.21 14.03 11.81
CA LEU A 206 -10.31 14.92 11.05
C LEU A 206 -8.87 14.89 11.59
N ARG A 207 -8.69 14.68 12.90
CA ARG A 207 -7.37 14.51 13.52
C ARG A 207 -6.56 13.32 12.96
N PHE A 208 -7.21 12.35 12.31
CA PHE A 208 -6.60 11.17 11.70
C PHE A 208 -6.18 11.38 10.25
N LEU A 209 -6.34 12.59 9.72
CA LEU A 209 -5.78 12.96 8.43
C LEU A 209 -4.25 13.03 8.51
N PRO A 210 -3.53 12.72 7.41
CA PRO A 210 -2.09 12.95 7.38
C PRO A 210 -1.76 14.45 7.53
N THR A 211 -0.60 14.76 8.12
CA THR A 211 -0.18 16.12 8.52
C THR A 211 -0.37 17.12 7.39
N SER A 212 0.07 16.80 6.18
CA SER A 212 0.02 17.74 5.06
C SER A 212 -1.42 18.10 4.68
N GLN A 213 -2.33 17.13 4.65
CA GLN A 213 -3.76 17.33 4.42
C GLN A 213 -4.42 18.09 5.58
N PHE A 214 -4.10 17.74 6.83
CA PHE A 214 -4.62 18.43 8.01
C PHE A 214 -4.18 19.90 8.08
N GLN A 215 -2.89 20.17 7.85
CA GLN A 215 -2.32 21.51 7.80
C GLN A 215 -2.92 22.34 6.67
N LEU A 216 -3.17 21.72 5.51
CA LEU A 216 -3.84 22.39 4.41
C LEU A 216 -5.25 22.82 4.80
N LEU A 217 -6.06 21.94 5.38
CA LEU A 217 -7.39 22.29 5.86
C LEU A 217 -7.35 23.42 6.90
N ARG A 218 -6.36 23.40 7.80
CA ARG A 218 -6.16 24.46 8.79
C ARG A 218 -5.84 25.79 8.12
N PHE A 219 -4.95 25.80 7.14
CA PHE A 219 -4.63 27.00 6.38
C PHE A 219 -5.86 27.53 5.63
N LEU A 220 -6.59 26.66 4.92
CA LEU A 220 -7.78 27.05 4.16
C LEU A 220 -8.89 27.58 5.07
N SER A 221 -9.03 27.07 6.30
CA SER A 221 -10.00 27.58 7.28
C SER A 221 -9.73 29.02 7.74
N LEU A 222 -8.53 29.54 7.52
CA LEU A 222 -8.21 30.96 7.73
C LEU A 222 -8.59 31.84 6.53
N GLN A 223 -8.74 31.25 5.35
CA GLN A 223 -9.02 31.95 4.10
C GLN A 223 -10.49 31.89 3.68
N TRP A 224 -11.14 30.76 3.90
CA TRP A 224 -12.53 30.50 3.50
C TRP A 224 -13.42 30.24 4.70
N ASP A 225 -14.71 30.49 4.51
CA ASP A 225 -15.71 30.29 5.54
C ASP A 225 -15.96 28.80 5.84
N ASN A 226 -16.53 28.53 7.02
CA ASN A 226 -16.75 27.17 7.52
C ASN A 226 -17.55 26.29 6.54
N VAL A 227 -18.53 26.87 5.84
CA VAL A 227 -19.36 26.14 4.86
C VAL A 227 -18.53 25.70 3.67
N SER A 228 -17.68 26.58 3.12
CA SER A 228 -16.78 26.23 2.02
C SER A 228 -15.80 25.12 2.41
N ILE A 229 -15.22 25.17 3.61
CA ILE A 229 -14.31 24.10 4.06
C ILE A 229 -15.04 22.77 4.19
N TRP A 230 -16.25 22.75 4.74
CA TRP A 230 -17.06 21.53 4.78
C TRP A 230 -17.43 21.00 3.40
N ARG A 231 -17.76 21.89 2.46
CA ARG A 231 -18.01 21.50 1.06
C ARG A 231 -16.77 20.89 0.41
N LEU A 232 -15.58 21.40 0.70
CA LEU A 232 -14.33 20.80 0.24
C LEU A 232 -14.14 19.41 0.85
N ILE A 233 -14.29 19.29 2.18
CA ILE A 233 -14.18 18.00 2.88
C ILE A 233 -15.18 16.99 2.29
N ILE A 234 -16.44 17.38 2.12
CA ILE A 234 -17.47 16.48 1.59
C ILE A 234 -17.17 16.05 0.16
N ASN A 235 -16.89 17.00 -0.74
CA ASN A 235 -16.79 16.71 -2.17
C ASN A 235 -15.44 16.11 -2.58
N CYS A 236 -14.35 16.53 -1.94
CA CYS A 236 -13.00 16.11 -2.29
C CYS A 236 -12.52 14.90 -1.47
N LEU A 237 -13.10 14.68 -0.28
CA LEU A 237 -12.65 13.64 0.64
C LEU A 237 -13.75 12.62 0.96
N ILE A 238 -14.87 13.05 1.55
CA ILE A 238 -15.88 12.12 2.09
C ILE A 238 -16.60 11.35 0.98
N ILE A 239 -17.22 12.03 0.03
CA ILE A 239 -18.02 11.38 -1.02
C ILE A 239 -17.18 10.38 -1.82
N PRO A 240 -15.98 10.74 -2.34
CA PRO A 240 -15.25 9.79 -3.16
C PRO A 240 -14.72 8.61 -2.33
N ALA A 241 -14.21 8.84 -1.12
CA ALA A 241 -13.78 7.78 -0.22
C ALA A 241 -14.94 6.84 0.16
N PHE A 242 -16.10 7.43 0.47
CA PHE A 242 -17.30 6.69 0.85
C PHE A 242 -17.82 5.84 -0.31
N THR A 243 -17.77 6.36 -1.55
CA THR A 243 -18.15 5.63 -2.77
C THR A 243 -17.22 4.43 -3.01
N LEU A 244 -15.90 4.64 -2.89
CA LEU A 244 -14.90 3.56 -3.02
C LEU A 244 -15.13 2.45 -1.99
N GLN A 245 -15.35 2.83 -0.73
CA GLN A 245 -15.55 1.88 0.36
C GLN A 245 -16.90 1.17 0.27
N TYR A 246 -17.97 1.88 -0.08
CA TYR A 246 -19.30 1.29 -0.25
C TYR A 246 -19.26 0.14 -1.25
N HIS A 247 -18.80 0.39 -2.47
CA HIS A 247 -18.88 -0.60 -3.55
C HIS A 247 -18.07 -1.88 -3.30
N PHE A 248 -16.99 -1.78 -2.54
CA PHE A 248 -16.12 -2.92 -2.23
C PHE A 248 -16.55 -3.67 -0.96
N ASN A 249 -17.47 -3.11 -0.17
CA ASN A 249 -17.87 -3.69 1.10
C ASN A 249 -18.86 -4.84 0.90
N PRO A 250 -18.67 -6.02 1.53
CA PRO A 250 -19.60 -7.14 1.42
C PRO A 250 -21.03 -6.79 1.85
N PHE A 251 -21.18 -5.89 2.83
CA PHE A 251 -22.49 -5.44 3.29
C PHE A 251 -23.25 -4.70 2.21
N ALA A 252 -22.58 -3.92 1.34
CA ALA A 252 -23.18 -3.22 0.19
C ALA A 252 -23.95 -4.14 -0.76
N HIS A 253 -23.66 -5.44 -0.69
CA HIS A 253 -24.18 -6.48 -1.53
C HIS A 253 -25.17 -7.42 -0.82
N SER A 254 -25.49 -7.13 0.45
CA SER A 254 -26.41 -7.94 1.22
C SER A 254 -27.86 -7.82 0.71
N TYR A 255 -28.68 -8.84 0.94
CA TYR A 255 -30.13 -8.74 0.70
C TYR A 255 -30.87 -7.96 1.79
N LEU A 256 -30.23 -7.70 2.93
CA LEU A 256 -30.83 -7.01 4.10
C LEU A 256 -30.69 -5.49 4.05
N VAL A 257 -30.00 -4.97 3.04
CA VAL A 257 -29.60 -3.57 2.90
C VAL A 257 -30.82 -2.68 2.74
N LYS A 258 -30.89 -1.64 3.56
CA LYS A 258 -31.90 -0.57 3.43
C LYS A 258 -31.27 0.78 3.08
N PHE A 259 -29.99 0.77 2.71
CA PHE A 259 -29.17 1.96 2.50
C PHE A 259 -29.10 2.35 1.02
N ASP A 260 -29.38 3.62 0.71
CA ASP A 260 -29.20 4.17 -0.64
C ASP A 260 -28.03 5.16 -0.67
N LEU A 261 -26.92 4.75 -1.31
CA LEU A 261 -25.72 5.56 -1.47
C LEU A 261 -26.00 6.86 -2.25
N GLN A 262 -26.77 6.82 -3.33
CA GLN A 262 -27.01 7.98 -4.18
C GLN A 262 -27.84 9.03 -3.44
N GLN A 263 -28.82 8.59 -2.65
CA GLN A 263 -29.59 9.48 -1.80
C GLN A 263 -28.71 10.15 -0.73
N VAL A 264 -27.80 9.41 -0.08
CA VAL A 264 -26.85 10.01 0.88
C VAL A 264 -25.94 11.02 0.21
N ILE A 265 -25.37 10.70 -0.96
CA ILE A 265 -24.50 11.63 -1.70
C ILE A 265 -25.25 12.92 -2.01
N LYS A 266 -26.48 12.81 -2.52
CA LYS A 266 -27.32 13.98 -2.81
C LYS A 266 -27.60 14.81 -1.55
N CYS A 267 -27.96 14.16 -0.43
CA CYS A 267 -28.19 14.83 0.84
C CYS A 267 -26.93 15.52 1.37
N LEU A 268 -25.75 14.88 1.29
CA LEU A 268 -24.47 15.47 1.70
C LEU A 268 -24.11 16.70 0.86
N GLN A 269 -24.38 16.67 -0.44
CA GLN A 269 -24.11 17.80 -1.35
C GLN A 269 -24.99 19.02 -1.06
N THR A 270 -26.20 18.80 -0.55
CA THR A 270 -27.15 19.86 -0.18
C THR A 270 -27.20 20.10 1.33
N TYR A 271 -26.31 19.50 2.11
CA TYR A 271 -26.29 19.65 3.56
C TYR A 271 -25.70 21.00 3.92
N ASP A 272 -26.37 21.76 4.80
CA ASP A 272 -25.93 23.11 5.19
C ASP A 272 -25.78 23.28 6.72
N ALA A 273 -26.21 22.31 7.54
CA ALA A 273 -26.18 22.37 9.00
C ALA A 273 -24.81 21.99 9.60
N PHE A 274 -23.75 22.67 9.16
CA PHE A 274 -22.38 22.30 9.50
C PHE A 274 -21.94 22.74 10.91
N PRO A 275 -21.29 21.85 11.70
CA PRO A 275 -20.67 22.25 12.95
C PRO A 275 -19.41 23.08 12.68
N THR A 276 -18.97 23.85 13.68
CA THR A 276 -17.70 24.58 13.60
C THR A 276 -16.54 23.60 13.51
N ILE A 277 -15.67 23.79 12.51
CA ILE A 277 -14.50 22.95 12.32
C ILE A 277 -13.45 23.21 13.41
N ASN A 278 -13.08 22.16 14.13
CA ASN A 278 -11.98 22.16 15.08
C ASN A 278 -10.76 21.43 14.50
N LEU A 279 -9.68 22.18 14.22
CA LEU A 279 -8.40 21.70 13.66
C LEU A 279 -7.23 22.01 14.61
N SER A 280 -7.38 21.63 15.89
CA SER A 280 -6.39 21.95 16.93
C SER A 280 -5.18 21.00 16.97
N VAL A 281 -5.37 19.69 16.78
CA VAL A 281 -4.29 18.68 16.91
C VAL A 281 -4.46 17.56 15.87
N SER A 282 -3.39 17.22 15.16
CA SER A 282 -3.30 16.02 14.31
C SER A 282 -2.75 14.81 15.08
N TRP A 283 -3.06 13.60 14.61
CA TRP A 283 -2.56 12.35 15.17
C TRP A 283 -1.19 12.00 14.56
N PRO A 284 -0.21 11.44 15.31
CA PRO A 284 1.14 11.23 14.81
C PRO A 284 1.32 9.92 13.99
N LEU A 285 0.24 9.20 13.67
CA LEU A 285 0.31 7.95 12.88
C LEU A 285 0.25 8.28 11.38
N GLU A 286 1.42 8.54 10.80
CA GLU A 286 1.58 8.97 9.41
C GLU A 286 2.57 8.09 8.66
N ILE A 287 2.65 8.28 7.34
CA ILE A 287 3.81 7.81 6.58
C ILE A 287 5.07 8.35 7.25
N PRO A 288 6.09 7.50 7.50
CA PRO A 288 7.37 7.92 8.04
C PRO A 288 7.92 9.16 7.33
N GLY A 289 8.51 10.04 8.13
CA GLY A 289 8.88 11.39 7.70
C GLY A 289 10.06 11.48 6.75
N ASP A 290 10.74 10.36 6.53
CA ASP A 290 11.86 10.19 5.62
C ASP A 290 11.99 8.69 5.30
N PHE A 291 11.83 8.26 4.04
CA PHE A 291 12.42 6.98 3.56
C PHE A 291 13.89 7.18 3.17
N VAL A 292 14.52 8.21 3.75
CA VAL A 292 15.93 8.51 3.55
C VAL A 292 16.72 7.44 4.29
N PHE A 293 17.21 6.45 3.53
CA PHE A 293 18.33 5.65 4.00
C PHE A 293 19.42 6.60 4.48
N LEU A 294 19.93 6.37 5.69
CA LEU A 294 20.88 7.26 6.36
C LEU A 294 22.19 7.47 5.58
N ASN A 295 22.37 6.82 4.43
CA ASN A 295 23.32 7.24 3.40
C ASN A 295 22.89 8.58 2.75
N ASN A 296 22.87 9.64 3.58
CA ASN A 296 23.12 11.06 3.32
C ASN A 296 22.43 11.80 2.17
N THR A 297 21.41 11.27 1.51
CA THR A 297 20.71 12.06 0.50
C THR A 297 19.22 11.78 0.46
N CYS A 298 18.42 12.81 0.77
CA CYS A 298 17.02 12.83 0.38
C CYS A 298 16.97 12.69 -1.15
N THR A 299 16.62 11.50 -1.63
CA THR A 299 16.36 11.24 -3.04
C THR A 299 14.86 11.19 -3.24
N TYR A 300 14.34 12.05 -4.12
CA TYR A 300 12.99 11.87 -4.61
C TYR A 300 13.03 11.00 -5.85
N GLU A 301 12.41 9.83 -5.74
CA GLU A 301 12.04 9.03 -6.89
C GLU A 301 10.64 9.44 -7.36
N ILE A 302 10.57 9.85 -8.62
CA ILE A 302 9.33 10.22 -9.30
C ILE A 302 9.17 9.32 -10.52
N ILE A 303 7.93 8.92 -10.80
CA ILE A 303 7.57 8.22 -12.02
C ILE A 303 6.81 9.20 -12.93
N LEU A 304 7.37 9.46 -14.10
CA LEU A 304 6.76 10.31 -15.14
C LEU A 304 6.51 9.52 -16.41
N THR A 305 5.67 10.08 -17.27
CA THR A 305 5.48 9.70 -18.66
C THR A 305 5.85 10.86 -19.57
N LYS A 306 5.98 10.60 -20.87
CA LYS A 306 6.19 11.69 -21.84
C LYS A 306 4.99 12.64 -21.86
N ALA A 307 3.77 12.13 -21.74
CA ALA A 307 2.54 12.92 -21.63
C ALA A 307 2.56 13.87 -20.42
N ASP A 308 3.10 13.42 -19.27
CA ASP A 308 3.26 14.29 -18.10
C ASP A 308 4.21 15.46 -18.41
N ILE A 309 5.31 15.21 -19.13
CA ILE A 309 6.26 16.26 -19.54
C ILE A 309 5.64 17.21 -20.57
N GLU A 310 4.91 16.69 -21.55
CA GLU A 310 4.17 17.49 -22.55
C GLU A 310 3.15 18.41 -21.86
N ALA A 311 2.44 17.89 -20.85
CA ALA A 311 1.50 18.65 -20.05
C ALA A 311 2.19 19.76 -19.22
N ILE A 312 3.37 19.47 -18.65
CA ILE A 312 4.18 20.47 -17.93
C ILE A 312 4.70 21.56 -18.88
N GLN A 313 4.93 21.22 -20.15
CA GLN A 313 5.40 22.17 -21.16
C GLN A 313 4.45 23.37 -21.32
N CYS A 314 3.14 23.18 -21.10
CA CYS A 314 2.17 24.29 -21.11
C CYS A 314 2.51 25.42 -20.12
N PHE A 315 3.36 25.16 -19.12
CA PHE A 315 3.69 26.09 -18.05
C PHE A 315 5.09 26.69 -18.15
N THR A 316 5.84 26.38 -19.19
CA THR A 316 7.27 26.73 -19.27
C THR A 316 7.53 28.22 -19.34
N ASN A 317 6.57 29.00 -19.84
CA ASN A 317 6.67 30.47 -19.90
C ASN A 317 6.76 31.11 -18.51
N TYR A 318 6.39 30.36 -17.46
CA TYR A 318 6.43 30.79 -16.07
C TYR A 318 7.65 30.25 -15.31
N MET A 319 8.48 29.43 -15.96
CA MET A 319 9.66 28.79 -15.38
C MET A 319 10.92 29.35 -16.06
N THR A 320 11.63 30.22 -15.35
CA THR A 320 12.62 31.16 -15.88
C THR A 320 13.88 30.54 -16.51
N TYR A 321 14.25 29.28 -16.21
CA TYR A 321 15.58 28.77 -16.55
C TYR A 321 15.63 27.46 -17.38
N HIS A 322 14.52 26.73 -17.54
CA HIS A 322 14.56 25.38 -18.14
C HIS A 322 13.48 25.08 -19.18
N GLY A 323 12.51 25.99 -19.35
CA GLY A 323 11.47 25.91 -20.39
C GLY A 323 11.96 25.62 -21.82
N PRO A 324 13.03 26.30 -22.29
CA PRO A 324 13.51 26.13 -23.67
C PRO A 324 14.08 24.74 -24.01
N LYS A 325 14.52 23.94 -23.02
CA LYS A 325 15.10 22.60 -23.24
C LYS A 325 14.06 21.48 -23.31
N LEU A 326 12.85 21.70 -22.79
CA LEU A 326 11.78 20.69 -22.77
C LEU A 326 11.39 20.14 -24.15
N PRO A 327 11.27 20.95 -25.21
CA PRO A 327 11.02 20.43 -26.56
C PRO A 327 12.11 19.47 -27.05
N GLU A 328 13.37 19.70 -26.69
CA GLU A 328 14.49 18.82 -27.05
C GLU A 328 14.41 17.50 -26.27
N ILE A 329 14.12 17.57 -24.97
CA ILE A 329 13.91 16.41 -24.10
C ILE A 329 12.78 15.54 -24.65
N LEU A 330 11.65 16.13 -25.05
CA LEU A 330 10.50 15.42 -25.62
C LEU A 330 10.78 14.74 -26.96
N LYS A 331 11.67 15.32 -27.78
CA LYS A 331 12.11 14.71 -29.05
C LYS A 331 13.00 13.49 -28.81
N GLU A 332 13.83 13.51 -27.77
CA GLU A 332 14.70 12.38 -27.42
C GLU A 332 13.94 11.22 -26.77
N ILE A 333 12.81 11.48 -26.10
CA ILE A 333 11.96 10.41 -25.57
C ILE A 333 11.28 9.68 -26.74
N LYS A 334 11.93 8.61 -27.20
CA LYS A 334 11.45 7.69 -28.25
C LYS A 334 10.37 6.73 -27.77
N SER A 335 10.04 6.73 -26.48
CA SER A 335 9.00 5.86 -25.92
C SER A 335 7.58 6.37 -26.22
N PRO A 336 6.57 5.48 -26.20
CA PRO A 336 5.16 5.86 -26.24
C PRO A 336 4.82 6.93 -25.20
N SER A 337 3.82 7.78 -25.49
CA SER A 337 3.50 8.95 -24.65
C SER A 337 3.23 8.60 -23.19
N PHE A 338 2.60 7.46 -22.93
CA PHE A 338 2.28 7.03 -21.56
C PHE A 338 3.30 6.05 -20.96
N LYS A 339 4.36 5.66 -21.67
CA LYS A 339 5.33 4.71 -21.09
C LYS A 339 6.03 5.35 -19.88
N PRO A 340 5.94 4.75 -18.68
CA PRO A 340 6.52 5.33 -17.48
C PRO A 340 8.03 5.14 -17.42
N PHE A 341 8.70 6.12 -16.83
CA PHE A 341 10.10 6.06 -16.46
C PHE A 341 10.33 6.73 -15.11
N SER A 342 11.33 6.23 -14.38
CA SER A 342 11.70 6.76 -13.07
C SER A 342 12.83 7.79 -13.20
N ILE A 343 12.66 8.93 -12.53
CA ILE A 343 13.70 9.92 -12.31
C ILE A 343 14.01 9.96 -10.82
N VAL A 344 15.29 9.87 -10.49
CA VAL A 344 15.79 10.09 -9.13
C VAL A 344 16.50 11.44 -9.12
N PHE A 345 16.10 12.34 -8.24
CA PHE A 345 16.79 13.62 -8.09
C PHE A 345 16.91 14.06 -6.62
N PHE A 346 17.86 14.96 -6.41
CA PHE A 346 18.25 15.46 -5.10
C PHE A 346 17.73 16.88 -4.93
N PRO A 347 16.60 17.08 -4.24
CA PRO A 347 16.11 18.41 -3.95
C PRO A 347 17.16 19.22 -3.17
N LYS A 348 17.57 20.39 -3.67
CA LYS A 348 18.37 21.37 -2.89
C LYS A 348 17.51 22.12 -1.88
N ILE A 349 16.75 21.39 -1.07
CA ILE A 349 15.92 21.94 0.00
C ILE A 349 16.71 21.73 1.29
N PRO A 350 16.81 22.73 2.19
CA PRO A 350 17.43 22.50 3.49
C PRO A 350 16.75 21.30 4.12
N LEU A 351 17.54 20.28 4.46
CA LEU A 351 17.05 19.10 5.17
C LEU A 351 16.16 19.63 6.31
N PRO A 352 14.91 19.15 6.50
CA PRO A 352 14.37 19.22 7.84
C PRO A 352 15.49 18.63 8.71
N PRO A 353 15.92 19.31 9.79
CA PRO A 353 17.05 18.83 10.57
C PRO A 353 16.76 17.36 10.80
N SER A 354 17.62 16.48 10.30
CA SER A 354 17.53 15.06 10.62
C SER A 354 17.47 15.10 12.12
N PHE A 355 16.29 14.92 12.72
CA PHE A 355 16.18 14.95 14.17
C PHE A 355 17.23 13.93 14.55
N PRO A 356 18.34 14.33 15.20
CA PRO A 356 19.35 13.36 15.55
C PRO A 356 18.56 12.40 16.40
N SER A 357 18.27 11.22 15.84
CA SER A 357 17.36 10.28 16.46
C SER A 357 18.01 10.05 17.79
N ARG A 358 17.37 10.56 18.85
CA ARG A 358 17.96 10.49 20.18
C ARG A 358 18.26 9.02 20.37
N PRO A 359 19.52 8.64 20.62
CA PRO A 359 19.88 7.24 20.64
C PRO A 359 18.92 6.53 21.59
N LEU A 360 18.28 5.47 21.09
CA LEU A 360 17.20 4.81 21.81
C LEU A 360 17.75 4.01 22.98
N PHE A 361 18.98 3.52 22.85
CA PHE A 361 19.61 2.58 23.77
C PHE A 361 21.03 3.04 24.18
N PHE A 362 21.79 3.71 23.32
CA PHE A 362 23.21 4.00 23.54
C PHE A 362 23.54 5.49 23.41
N GLU A 363 23.73 6.16 24.53
CA GLU A 363 24.42 7.46 24.53
C GLU A 363 25.89 7.26 24.14
N THR A 364 26.22 7.43 22.86
CA THR A 364 27.60 7.28 22.39
C THR A 364 28.39 8.57 22.61
N LYS A 365 29.33 8.56 23.55
CA LYS A 365 30.48 9.48 23.49
C LYS A 365 31.34 9.07 22.29
N THR A 366 31.82 10.03 21.50
CA THR A 366 32.79 9.75 20.44
C THR A 366 34.15 9.50 21.07
N TYR A 367 34.65 8.28 20.94
CA TYR A 367 36.01 7.91 21.29
C TYR A 367 36.85 8.01 20.02
N GLU A 368 37.81 8.92 19.98
CA GLU A 368 38.78 9.00 18.90
C GLU A 368 40.10 8.46 19.43
N PRO A 369 40.62 7.34 18.92
CA PRO A 369 41.93 6.87 19.31
C PRO A 369 42.99 7.92 18.91
N PRO A 370 44.09 8.05 19.68
CA PRO A 370 45.20 8.91 19.30
C PRO A 370 45.69 8.58 17.89
N ASN A 371 46.02 9.60 17.10
CA ASN A 371 46.52 9.40 15.74
C ASN A 371 48.01 8.99 15.78
N ASP A 372 48.28 7.74 16.17
CA ASP A 372 49.62 7.15 16.29
C ASP A 372 49.72 5.87 15.45
N ASN A 373 50.44 5.96 14.33
CA ASN A 373 50.65 4.84 13.41
C ASN A 373 51.37 3.65 14.05
N ARG A 374 52.27 3.89 15.02
CA ARG A 374 53.00 2.81 15.70
C ARG A 374 52.05 2.03 16.60
N MET A 375 51.18 2.71 17.34
CA MET A 375 50.15 2.07 18.16
C MET A 375 49.10 1.36 17.31
N ALA A 376 48.71 1.92 16.16
CA ALA A 376 47.78 1.29 15.22
C ALA A 376 48.33 -0.05 14.69
N GLN A 377 49.57 -0.08 14.21
CA GLN A 377 50.22 -1.32 13.73
C GLN A 377 50.38 -2.36 14.83
N MET A 378 50.72 -1.90 16.05
CA MET A 378 50.81 -2.77 17.21
C MET A 378 49.44 -3.37 17.55
N TRP A 379 48.40 -2.55 17.58
CA TRP A 379 47.03 -2.98 17.85
C TRP A 379 46.54 -4.02 16.86
N VAL A 380 46.78 -3.83 15.55
CA VAL A 380 46.48 -4.83 14.51
C VAL A 380 47.16 -6.18 14.82
N SER A 381 48.44 -6.15 15.19
CA SER A 381 49.19 -7.37 15.54
C SER A 381 48.61 -8.07 16.79
N ILE A 382 48.12 -7.29 17.76
CA ILE A 382 47.44 -7.81 18.95
C ILE A 382 46.10 -8.44 18.59
N CYS A 383 45.30 -7.81 17.72
CA CYS A 383 44.03 -8.35 17.25
C CYS A 383 44.20 -9.65 16.46
N GLU A 384 45.21 -9.74 15.60
CA GLU A 384 45.55 -10.98 14.88
C GLU A 384 45.92 -12.10 15.85
N ALA A 385 46.82 -11.83 16.80
CA ALA A 385 47.23 -12.80 17.81
C ALA A 385 46.07 -13.22 18.74
N ALA A 386 45.19 -12.29 19.12
CA ALA A 386 44.00 -12.55 19.90
C ALA A 386 43.02 -13.48 19.16
N THR A 387 42.87 -13.28 17.84
CA THR A 387 42.04 -14.14 16.97
C THR A 387 42.58 -15.56 16.92
N GLU A 388 43.89 -15.75 16.80
CA GLU A 388 44.54 -17.08 16.77
C GLU A 388 44.28 -17.89 18.04
N ILE A 389 44.29 -17.21 19.20
CA ILE A 389 44.05 -17.85 20.51
C ILE A 389 42.58 -17.81 20.96
N ARG A 390 41.69 -17.27 20.13
CA ARG A 390 40.25 -17.10 20.40
C ARG A 390 39.95 -16.32 21.68
N GLU A 391 40.73 -15.28 21.95
CA GLU A 391 40.58 -14.42 23.11
C GLU A 391 40.28 -12.98 22.66
N ASP A 392 39.80 -12.17 23.58
CA ASP A 392 39.59 -10.74 23.37
C ASP A 392 40.93 -9.97 23.39
N PRO A 393 41.20 -9.06 22.43
CA PRO A 393 42.47 -8.34 22.36
C PRO A 393 42.76 -7.47 23.60
N ILE A 394 41.73 -6.94 24.26
CA ILE A 394 41.85 -6.23 25.54
C ILE A 394 42.21 -7.20 26.67
N ASN A 395 41.64 -8.41 26.68
CA ASN A 395 42.00 -9.45 27.65
C ASN A 395 43.43 -9.96 27.46
N VAL A 396 43.91 -10.05 26.21
CA VAL A 396 45.31 -10.42 25.92
C VAL A 396 46.28 -9.50 26.64
N ILE A 397 46.02 -8.19 26.58
CA ILE A 397 46.82 -7.17 27.27
C ILE A 397 46.57 -7.21 28.79
N ARG A 398 45.31 -7.15 29.23
CA ARG A 398 44.91 -7.03 30.63
C ARG A 398 45.41 -8.20 31.47
N ASN A 399 45.34 -9.41 30.92
CA ASN A 399 45.72 -10.64 31.61
C ASN A 399 47.16 -11.09 31.28
N LYS A 400 47.90 -10.31 30.48
CA LYS A 400 49.28 -10.61 30.03
C LYS A 400 49.39 -12.01 29.42
N ILE A 401 48.44 -12.37 28.56
CA ILE A 401 48.39 -13.69 27.93
C ILE A 401 49.53 -13.77 26.91
N GLN A 402 50.38 -14.78 27.04
CA GLN A 402 51.45 -15.01 26.06
C GLN A 402 50.85 -15.45 24.73
N THR A 403 51.17 -14.70 23.68
CA THR A 403 50.79 -15.06 22.31
C THR A 403 51.81 -16.02 21.70
N GLN A 404 51.45 -16.73 20.63
CA GLN A 404 52.41 -17.57 19.89
C GLN A 404 53.43 -16.72 19.10
N ASN A 405 53.21 -15.41 19.00
CA ASN A 405 54.09 -14.49 18.28
C ASN A 405 55.18 -13.93 19.21
N HIS A 406 56.35 -14.59 19.20
CA HIS A 406 57.51 -14.19 20.03
C HIS A 406 57.98 -12.74 19.76
N MET A 407 57.85 -12.24 18.54
CA MET A 407 58.22 -10.85 18.20
C MET A 407 57.23 -9.83 18.79
N LEU A 408 55.93 -10.16 18.79
CA LEU A 408 54.90 -9.34 19.44
C LEU A 408 55.13 -9.29 20.96
N ASN A 409 55.37 -10.45 21.58
CA ASN A 409 55.63 -10.52 23.03
C ASN A 409 56.89 -9.73 23.43
N ALA A 410 57.96 -9.77 22.63
CA ALA A 410 59.17 -8.98 22.87
C ALA A 410 58.92 -7.47 22.74
N LYS A 411 58.18 -7.04 21.72
CA LYS A 411 57.82 -5.62 21.53
C LYS A 411 56.90 -5.10 22.62
N LEU A 412 55.94 -5.91 23.09
CA LEU A 412 55.06 -5.55 24.20
C LEU A 412 55.85 -5.35 25.51
N ALA A 413 56.91 -6.14 25.74
CA ALA A 413 57.77 -5.99 26.91
C ALA A 413 58.57 -4.68 26.94
N GLU A 414 58.77 -4.03 25.79
CA GLU A 414 59.48 -2.76 25.65
C GLU A 414 58.55 -1.52 25.72
N MET A 415 57.22 -1.73 25.73
CA MET A 415 56.23 -0.65 25.70
C MET A 415 55.57 -0.43 27.07
N ASN A 416 55.07 0.78 27.28
CA ASN A 416 54.21 1.07 28.42
C ASN A 416 52.84 0.40 28.20
N MET A 417 52.59 -0.70 28.91
CA MET A 417 51.36 -1.50 28.76
C MET A 417 50.09 -0.69 29.03
N ASP A 418 50.14 0.34 29.88
CA ASP A 418 48.99 1.20 30.15
C ASP A 418 48.62 2.06 28.93
N ASP A 419 49.62 2.52 28.16
CA ASP A 419 49.39 3.30 26.94
C ASP A 419 48.82 2.42 25.83
N VAL A 420 49.33 1.19 25.68
CA VAL A 420 48.80 0.20 24.71
C VAL A 420 47.38 -0.22 25.08
N LEU A 421 47.11 -0.47 26.37
CA LEU A 421 45.78 -0.78 26.87
C LEU A 421 44.81 0.40 26.64
N MET A 422 45.25 1.64 26.91
CA MET A 422 44.42 2.83 26.71
C MET A 422 44.05 2.99 25.24
N TYR A 423 45.04 2.87 24.34
CA TYR A 423 44.85 2.94 22.91
C TYR A 423 43.88 1.85 22.41
N GLY A 424 44.09 0.60 22.86
CA GLY A 424 43.23 -0.53 22.53
C GLY A 424 41.79 -0.31 22.98
N VAL A 425 41.59 0.03 24.27
CA VAL A 425 40.26 0.29 24.83
C VAL A 425 39.57 1.44 24.09
N GLN A 426 40.28 2.52 23.74
CA GLN A 426 39.70 3.64 22.98
C GLN A 426 39.34 3.26 21.54
N THR A 427 40.19 2.48 20.87
CA THR A 427 39.95 1.98 19.51
C THR A 427 38.74 1.06 19.47
N GLU A 428 38.71 0.07 20.37
CA GLU A 428 37.59 -0.85 20.52
C GLU A 428 36.31 -0.15 20.95
N LEU A 429 36.37 0.80 21.88
CA LEU A 429 35.20 1.60 22.26
C LEU A 429 34.68 2.45 21.08
N SER A 430 35.56 2.94 20.21
CA SER A 430 35.17 3.65 19.00
C SER A 430 34.41 2.73 18.05
N GLU A 431 34.96 1.53 17.79
CA GLU A 431 34.33 0.52 16.94
C GLU A 431 33.00 0.03 17.54
N LEU A 432 32.98 -0.27 18.82
CA LEU A 432 31.78 -0.64 19.59
C LEU A 432 30.72 0.44 19.55
N SER A 433 31.11 1.71 19.71
CA SER A 433 30.18 2.84 19.61
C SER A 433 29.61 2.97 18.20
N ASN A 434 30.42 2.72 17.16
CA ASN A 434 29.96 2.70 15.78
C ASN A 434 29.02 1.51 15.51
N ASN A 435 29.35 0.32 16.01
CA ASN A 435 28.52 -0.88 15.88
C ASN A 435 27.21 -0.77 16.65
N ALA A 436 27.23 -0.21 17.86
CA ALA A 436 26.04 0.12 18.64
C ALA A 436 25.15 1.11 17.88
N ARG A 437 25.74 2.17 17.30
CA ARG A 437 25.02 3.12 16.43
C ARG A 437 24.42 2.43 15.21
N ASN A 438 25.17 1.56 14.53
CA ASN A 438 24.67 0.81 13.38
C ASN A 438 23.58 -0.19 13.78
N PHE A 439 23.64 -0.78 14.96
CA PHE A 439 22.61 -1.64 15.50
C PHE A 439 21.32 -0.87 15.80
N GLU A 440 21.40 0.32 16.42
CA GLU A 440 20.22 1.17 16.58
C GLU A 440 19.62 1.59 15.25
N ARG A 441 20.46 1.94 14.27
CA ARG A 441 20.02 2.24 12.91
C ARG A 441 19.30 1.05 12.29
N LEU A 442 19.87 -0.15 12.43
CA LEU A 442 19.26 -1.39 11.96
C LEU A 442 17.88 -1.62 12.61
N LEU A 443 17.75 -1.40 13.93
CA LEU A 443 16.48 -1.52 14.63
C LEU A 443 15.45 -0.49 14.14
N ASN A 444 15.87 0.77 13.99
CA ASN A 444 15.01 1.82 13.45
C ASN A 444 14.55 1.47 12.04
N HIS A 445 15.46 1.03 11.16
CA HIS A 445 15.12 0.64 9.79
C HIS A 445 14.18 -0.57 9.77
N LYS A 446 14.35 -1.54 10.66
CA LYS A 446 13.39 -2.66 10.80
C LYS A 446 11.99 -2.18 11.21
N LEU A 447 11.90 -1.22 12.13
CA LEU A 447 10.61 -0.64 12.54
C LEU A 447 9.95 0.12 11.39
N GLU A 448 10.71 0.94 10.65
CA GLU A 448 10.19 1.65 9.48
C GLU A 448 9.79 0.69 8.34
N MET A 449 10.56 -0.38 8.11
CA MET A 449 10.20 -1.45 7.17
C MET A 449 8.89 -2.15 7.55
N SER A 450 8.68 -2.43 8.83
CA SER A 450 7.42 -2.99 9.31
C SER A 450 6.23 -2.06 9.04
N ARG A 451 6.40 -0.75 9.28
CA ARG A 451 5.37 0.25 8.96
C ARG A 451 5.11 0.32 7.46
N MET A 452 6.16 0.23 6.65
CA MET A 452 6.06 0.23 5.19
C MET A 452 5.36 -0.98 4.62
N ASN A 453 5.60 -2.16 5.17
CA ASN A 453 4.84 -3.35 4.77
C ASN A 453 3.35 -3.18 5.07
N GLY A 454 3.00 -2.60 6.22
CA GLY A 454 1.63 -2.22 6.54
C GLY A 454 1.05 -1.22 5.54
N PHE A 455 1.82 -0.20 5.16
CA PHE A 455 1.39 0.78 4.17
C PHE A 455 1.23 0.20 2.76
N ASN A 456 2.18 -0.62 2.30
CA ASN A 456 2.10 -1.34 1.03
C ASN A 456 0.86 -2.26 0.95
N ALA A 457 0.47 -2.87 2.08
CA ALA A 457 -0.77 -3.63 2.17
C ALA A 457 -1.99 -2.70 1.97
N LEU A 458 -2.01 -1.52 2.59
CA LEU A 458 -3.06 -0.51 2.39
C LEU A 458 -3.11 -0.05 0.92
N CYS A 459 -1.98 0.23 0.29
CA CYS A 459 -1.93 0.58 -1.13
C CYS A 459 -2.59 -0.51 -2.01
N GLY A 460 -2.32 -1.79 -1.75
CA GLY A 460 -2.95 -2.89 -2.50
C GLY A 460 -4.46 -3.00 -2.26
N ILE A 461 -4.93 -2.68 -1.05
CA ILE A 461 -6.37 -2.61 -0.75
C ILE A 461 -7.01 -1.46 -1.52
N PHE A 462 -6.38 -0.29 -1.51
CA PHE A 462 -6.86 0.90 -2.20
C PHE A 462 -6.92 0.68 -3.72
N GLU A 463 -5.86 0.14 -4.32
CA GLU A 463 -5.81 -0.29 -5.74
C GLU A 463 -6.95 -1.24 -6.09
N SER A 464 -7.18 -2.29 -5.28
CA SER A 464 -8.28 -3.22 -5.54
C SER A 464 -9.65 -2.54 -5.51
N LYS A 465 -9.86 -1.51 -4.66
CA LYS A 465 -11.11 -0.75 -4.60
C LYS A 465 -11.29 0.14 -5.84
N THR A 466 -10.23 0.83 -6.27
CA THR A 466 -10.26 1.67 -7.48
C THR A 466 -10.50 0.82 -8.72
N SER A 467 -9.80 -0.31 -8.82
CA SER A 467 -9.94 -1.27 -9.92
C SER A 467 -11.38 -1.79 -10.06
N PHE A 468 -12.04 -2.12 -8.94
CA PHE A 468 -13.44 -2.54 -8.94
C PHE A 468 -14.37 -1.45 -9.51
N LEU A 469 -14.20 -0.21 -9.06
CA LEU A 469 -15.01 0.92 -9.52
C LEU A 469 -14.82 1.17 -11.02
N VAL A 470 -13.58 1.05 -11.50
CA VAL A 470 -13.22 1.17 -12.92
C VAL A 470 -13.86 0.07 -13.74
N ALA A 471 -13.72 -1.20 -13.31
CA ALA A 471 -14.30 -2.37 -13.96
C ALA A 471 -15.82 -2.23 -14.15
N LYS A 472 -16.54 -1.80 -13.11
CA LYS A 472 -17.99 -1.59 -13.15
C LYS A 472 -18.43 -0.61 -14.24
N LYS A 473 -17.63 0.44 -14.48
CA LYS A 473 -17.92 1.42 -15.54
C LYS A 473 -17.62 0.88 -16.95
N MET A 474 -16.57 0.06 -17.09
CA MET A 474 -16.19 -0.54 -18.37
C MET A 474 -17.18 -1.59 -18.86
N VAL A 475 -17.59 -2.51 -17.97
CA VAL A 475 -18.37 -3.71 -18.35
C VAL A 475 -19.79 -3.36 -18.83
N ASN A 476 -20.36 -2.23 -18.40
CA ASN A 476 -21.65 -1.74 -18.91
C ASN A 476 -21.69 -1.52 -20.44
N LYS A 477 -20.55 -1.59 -21.15
CA LYS A 477 -20.43 -1.32 -22.58
C LYS A 477 -20.10 -2.53 -23.45
N VAL A 478 -19.98 -3.76 -22.90
CA VAL A 478 -19.44 -4.90 -23.67
C VAL A 478 -20.37 -6.12 -23.69
N LYS A 479 -20.76 -6.59 -24.89
CA LYS A 479 -21.43 -7.88 -25.15
C LYS A 479 -20.57 -8.73 -26.09
N GLY A 480 -20.34 -10.01 -25.80
CA GLY A 480 -19.62 -10.93 -26.69
C GLY A 480 -18.84 -12.03 -25.96
N LYS A 481 -17.88 -12.67 -26.67
CA LYS A 481 -17.05 -13.77 -26.17
C LYS A 481 -16.27 -13.39 -24.91
N PHE A 482 -16.72 -13.90 -23.76
CA PHE A 482 -16.20 -13.60 -22.42
C PHE A 482 -14.66 -13.57 -22.36
N TRP A 483 -14.00 -14.64 -22.79
CA TRP A 483 -12.54 -14.78 -22.69
C TRP A 483 -11.78 -13.80 -23.57
N GLN A 484 -12.23 -13.61 -24.81
CA GLN A 484 -11.60 -12.69 -25.74
C GLN A 484 -11.77 -11.23 -25.28
N ILE A 485 -12.89 -10.91 -24.65
CA ILE A 485 -13.14 -9.58 -24.10
C ILE A 485 -12.20 -9.29 -22.95
N ILE A 486 -12.12 -10.21 -21.97
CA ILE A 486 -11.30 -9.96 -20.78
C ILE A 486 -9.81 -9.96 -21.13
N SER A 487 -9.34 -10.88 -21.99
CA SER A 487 -7.93 -10.92 -22.39
C SER A 487 -7.49 -9.66 -23.14
N ASN A 488 -8.40 -9.05 -23.89
CA ASN A 488 -8.13 -7.85 -24.68
C ASN A 488 -8.47 -6.56 -23.92
N MET A 489 -8.93 -6.64 -22.67
CA MET A 489 -9.28 -5.47 -21.87
C MET A 489 -8.01 -4.80 -21.34
N SER A 490 -7.85 -3.50 -21.61
CA SER A 490 -6.83 -2.67 -20.97
C SER A 490 -7.12 -2.56 -19.46
N GLY A 491 -6.17 -2.90 -18.58
CA GLY A 491 -6.49 -2.97 -17.15
C GLY A 491 -5.43 -3.67 -16.30
N THR A 492 -5.39 -3.37 -14.99
CA THR A 492 -4.59 -4.11 -14.01
C THR A 492 -5.11 -5.55 -14.06
N SER A 493 -4.31 -6.50 -13.59
CA SER A 493 -4.85 -7.80 -13.20
C SER A 493 -6.08 -7.61 -12.30
N HIS A 494 -6.05 -6.65 -11.37
CA HIS A 494 -7.19 -6.26 -10.54
C HIS A 494 -8.41 -5.76 -11.33
N VAL A 495 -8.26 -4.82 -12.27
CA VAL A 495 -9.38 -4.36 -13.13
C VAL A 495 -9.94 -5.51 -13.96
N ARG A 496 -9.07 -6.31 -14.61
CA ARG A 496 -9.51 -7.45 -15.42
C ARG A 496 -10.23 -8.50 -14.57
N PHE A 497 -9.69 -8.85 -13.41
CA PHE A 497 -10.31 -9.75 -12.44
C PHE A 497 -11.72 -9.27 -12.05
N HIS A 498 -11.86 -8.01 -11.62
CA HIS A 498 -13.17 -7.47 -11.24
C HIS A 498 -14.12 -7.36 -12.44
N SER A 499 -13.62 -7.01 -13.63
CA SER A 499 -14.41 -7.01 -14.85
C SER A 499 -14.94 -8.40 -15.19
N ALA A 500 -14.11 -9.44 -14.98
CA ALA A 500 -14.51 -10.82 -15.20
C ALA A 500 -15.61 -11.24 -14.23
N ILE A 501 -15.52 -10.88 -12.94
CA ILE A 501 -16.60 -11.12 -11.96
C ILE A 501 -17.90 -10.43 -12.40
N ILE A 502 -17.84 -9.17 -12.83
CA ILE A 502 -19.04 -8.42 -13.25
C ILE A 502 -19.63 -9.01 -14.54
N MET A 503 -18.81 -9.47 -15.48
CA MET A 503 -19.30 -10.15 -16.68
C MET A 503 -19.92 -11.52 -16.37
N LEU A 504 -19.36 -12.26 -15.40
CA LEU A 504 -19.96 -13.51 -14.92
C LEU A 504 -21.31 -13.26 -14.25
N ASP A 505 -21.47 -12.15 -13.53
CA ASP A 505 -22.76 -11.75 -12.96
C ASP A 505 -23.84 -11.52 -14.02
N GLN A 506 -23.48 -10.86 -15.12
CA GLN A 506 -24.40 -10.65 -16.24
C GLN A 506 -24.69 -11.94 -17.03
N GLY A 507 -23.74 -12.89 -17.05
CA GLY A 507 -23.81 -14.13 -17.84
C GLY A 507 -24.16 -15.39 -17.05
N GLU A 508 -24.37 -15.31 -15.73
CA GLU A 508 -24.44 -16.47 -14.82
C GLU A 508 -25.39 -17.57 -15.32
N ASN A 509 -26.58 -17.17 -15.76
CA ASN A 509 -27.59 -18.11 -16.23
C ASN A 509 -27.16 -18.86 -17.50
N GLU A 510 -26.46 -18.20 -18.42
CA GLU A 510 -25.98 -18.82 -19.65
C GLU A 510 -24.83 -19.79 -19.37
N PHE A 511 -23.90 -19.42 -18.48
CA PHE A 511 -22.81 -20.33 -18.06
C PHE A 511 -23.33 -21.59 -17.37
N LEU A 512 -24.39 -21.47 -16.57
CA LEU A 512 -24.91 -22.60 -15.79
C LEU A 512 -25.99 -23.41 -16.52
N LYS A 513 -26.54 -22.90 -17.62
CA LYS A 513 -27.58 -23.57 -18.41
C LYS A 513 -27.21 -24.99 -18.85
N PRO A 514 -25.98 -25.27 -19.35
CA PRO A 514 -25.61 -26.63 -19.79
C PRO A 514 -25.57 -27.64 -18.64
N ILE A 515 -25.29 -27.18 -17.41
CA ILE A 515 -25.06 -28.04 -16.24
C ILE A 515 -26.19 -28.00 -15.22
N LYS A 516 -27.30 -27.29 -15.51
CA LYS A 516 -28.37 -26.98 -14.55
C LYS A 516 -28.96 -28.22 -13.86
N SER A 517 -29.19 -29.30 -14.60
CA SER A 517 -29.74 -30.55 -14.05
C SER A 517 -28.75 -31.22 -13.08
N SER A 518 -27.49 -31.37 -13.49
CA SER A 518 -26.43 -31.95 -12.66
C SER A 518 -26.16 -31.09 -11.42
N LEU A 519 -26.12 -29.78 -11.57
CA LEU A 519 -25.94 -28.83 -10.48
C LEU A 519 -27.05 -28.95 -9.42
N SER A 520 -28.31 -29.14 -9.85
CA SER A 520 -29.43 -29.35 -8.91
C SER A 520 -29.27 -30.61 -8.06
N VAL A 521 -28.69 -31.68 -8.61
CA VAL A 521 -28.39 -32.92 -7.87
C VAL A 521 -27.26 -32.68 -6.87
N LEU A 522 -26.20 -31.99 -7.27
CA LEU A 522 -25.08 -31.68 -6.38
C LEU A 522 -25.51 -30.75 -5.23
N HIS A 523 -26.38 -29.77 -5.48
CA HIS A 523 -26.91 -28.91 -4.42
C HIS A 523 -27.62 -29.70 -3.31
N LYS A 524 -28.44 -30.70 -3.68
CA LYS A 524 -29.13 -31.55 -2.69
C LYS A 524 -28.14 -32.34 -1.84
N LYS A 525 -27.07 -32.85 -2.45
CA LYS A 525 -26.01 -33.58 -1.74
C LYS A 525 -25.19 -32.66 -0.84
N PHE A 526 -24.80 -31.50 -1.35
CA PHE A 526 -24.08 -30.49 -0.58
C PHE A 526 -24.89 -30.05 0.64
N ALA A 527 -26.19 -29.78 0.49
CA ALA A 527 -27.07 -29.45 1.60
C ALA A 527 -27.10 -30.57 2.67
N LYS A 528 -27.18 -31.84 2.25
CA LYS A 528 -27.14 -32.99 3.16
C LYS A 528 -25.80 -33.11 3.90
N VAL A 529 -24.68 -32.92 3.22
CA VAL A 529 -23.34 -32.92 3.84
C VAL A 529 -23.24 -31.78 4.86
N THR A 530 -23.71 -30.60 4.53
CA THR A 530 -23.73 -29.44 5.44
C THR A 530 -24.60 -29.67 6.66
N GLU A 531 -25.79 -30.26 6.50
CA GLU A 531 -26.64 -30.62 7.64
C GLU A 531 -25.96 -31.65 8.56
N MET A 532 -25.36 -32.70 7.98
CA MET A 532 -24.62 -33.71 8.74
C MET A 532 -23.46 -33.09 9.52
N LYS A 533 -22.65 -32.23 8.86
CA LYS A 533 -21.50 -31.60 9.50
C LYS A 533 -21.88 -30.54 10.51
N MET A 534 -23.00 -29.85 10.34
CA MET A 534 -23.53 -28.95 11.37
C MET A 534 -23.78 -29.70 12.69
N VAL A 535 -24.36 -30.91 12.63
CA VAL A 535 -24.61 -31.74 13.82
C VAL A 535 -23.31 -32.20 14.47
N GLU A 536 -22.30 -32.60 13.69
CA GLU A 536 -20.98 -33.00 14.19
C GLU A 536 -20.24 -31.84 14.85
N CYS A 537 -20.19 -30.70 14.15
CA CYS A 537 -19.54 -29.49 14.62
C CYS A 537 -20.19 -28.91 15.90
N SER A 538 -21.48 -29.18 16.13
CA SER A 538 -22.17 -28.75 17.36
C SER A 538 -21.75 -29.54 18.61
N LYS A 539 -21.06 -30.68 18.44
CA LYS A 539 -20.74 -31.61 19.53
C LYS A 539 -19.27 -31.63 19.95
N GLU A 540 -18.33 -31.32 19.04
CA GLU A 540 -16.95 -31.79 19.22
C GLU A 540 -15.83 -30.76 19.03
N ILE A 541 -16.11 -29.50 18.68
CA ILE A 541 -14.99 -28.64 18.27
C ILE A 541 -14.34 -27.87 19.43
N THR A 542 -13.23 -28.42 19.94
CA THR A 542 -12.27 -27.74 20.81
C THR A 542 -11.40 -26.77 20.00
N LEU A 543 -12.00 -25.68 19.52
CA LEU A 543 -11.33 -24.66 18.72
C LEU A 543 -10.56 -23.68 19.57
N GLY A 544 -9.27 -23.90 19.79
CA GLY A 544 -8.38 -22.90 20.38
C GLY A 544 -8.96 -22.15 21.59
N SER A 545 -8.77 -20.84 21.64
CA SER A 545 -9.37 -20.00 22.68
C SER A 545 -10.86 -19.69 22.42
N THR A 546 -11.65 -19.51 23.47
CA THR A 546 -13.05 -19.06 23.38
C THR A 546 -13.20 -17.72 22.64
N SER A 547 -12.20 -16.84 22.73
CA SER A 547 -12.17 -15.57 21.99
C SER A 547 -12.09 -15.81 20.48
N PHE A 548 -11.25 -16.75 20.04
CA PHE A 548 -11.13 -17.10 18.63
C PHE A 548 -12.43 -17.68 18.06
N GLN A 549 -13.08 -18.58 18.81
CA GLN A 549 -14.39 -19.14 18.45
C GLN A 549 -15.45 -18.06 18.24
N SER A 550 -15.52 -17.08 19.15
CA SER A 550 -16.44 -15.95 19.02
C SER A 550 -16.16 -15.16 17.75
N GLN A 551 -14.88 -14.86 17.47
CA GLN A 551 -14.49 -14.10 16.28
C GLN A 551 -14.78 -14.85 14.97
N ILE A 552 -14.55 -16.16 14.90
CA ILE A 552 -14.96 -16.96 13.75
C ILE A 552 -16.49 -16.95 13.59
N SER A 553 -17.23 -17.13 14.69
CA SER A 553 -18.69 -17.14 14.65
C SER A 553 -19.25 -15.79 14.17
N GLU A 554 -18.67 -14.68 14.63
CA GLU A 554 -18.98 -13.33 14.17
C GLU A 554 -18.63 -13.15 12.67
N ASN A 555 -17.46 -13.62 12.23
CA ASN A 555 -17.05 -13.56 10.84
C ASN A 555 -17.97 -14.40 9.93
N ASN A 556 -18.44 -15.54 10.42
CA ASN A 556 -19.35 -16.43 9.72
C ASN A 556 -20.70 -15.76 9.42
N VAL A 557 -21.10 -14.73 10.18
CA VAL A 557 -22.27 -13.91 9.83
C VAL A 557 -22.13 -13.31 8.44
N LEU A 558 -20.92 -12.99 7.96
CA LEU A 558 -20.71 -12.47 6.60
C LEU A 558 -21.26 -13.41 5.52
N LEU A 559 -21.10 -14.72 5.66
CA LEU A 559 -21.61 -15.69 4.67
C LEU A 559 -23.15 -15.75 4.64
N SER A 560 -23.80 -15.31 5.71
CA SER A 560 -25.25 -15.27 5.82
C SER A 560 -25.88 -14.03 5.18
N ILE A 561 -25.09 -13.01 4.81
CA ILE A 561 -25.64 -11.74 4.30
C ILE A 561 -26.09 -11.82 2.83
N VAL A 562 -25.74 -12.90 2.13
CA VAL A 562 -26.15 -13.25 0.77
C VAL A 562 -26.79 -14.63 0.77
N ASN A 563 -27.55 -14.93 -0.27
CA ASN A 563 -28.25 -16.20 -0.43
C ASN A 563 -28.27 -16.63 -1.90
N GLU A 564 -28.93 -17.75 -2.20
CA GLU A 564 -29.01 -18.30 -3.56
C GLU A 564 -29.62 -17.33 -4.59
N SER A 565 -30.54 -16.45 -4.15
CA SER A 565 -31.18 -15.44 -5.00
C SER A 565 -30.37 -14.15 -5.18
N SER A 566 -29.30 -13.98 -4.40
CA SER A 566 -28.40 -12.83 -4.55
C SER A 566 -27.62 -12.95 -5.86
N SER A 567 -27.28 -11.82 -6.46
CA SER A 567 -26.51 -11.80 -7.71
C SER A 567 -25.14 -12.46 -7.51
N PHE A 568 -24.56 -13.00 -8.58
CA PHE A 568 -23.24 -13.63 -8.50
C PHE A 568 -22.17 -12.64 -8.02
N LEU A 569 -22.20 -11.39 -8.48
CA LEU A 569 -21.31 -10.31 -8.02
C LEU A 569 -21.36 -10.16 -6.50
N SER A 570 -22.57 -10.14 -5.93
CA SER A 570 -22.76 -10.07 -4.48
C SER A 570 -22.11 -11.25 -3.77
N ARG A 571 -22.41 -12.47 -4.23
CA ARG A 571 -21.91 -13.71 -3.61
C ARG A 571 -20.39 -13.84 -3.72
N ALA A 572 -19.81 -13.52 -4.88
CA ALA A 572 -18.38 -13.54 -5.11
C ALA A 572 -17.65 -12.50 -4.23
N THR A 573 -18.19 -11.28 -4.14
CA THR A 573 -17.62 -10.22 -3.30
C THR A 573 -17.62 -10.62 -1.82
N VAL A 574 -18.74 -11.15 -1.33
CA VAL A 574 -18.85 -11.64 0.05
C VAL A 574 -17.89 -12.79 0.33
N LEU A 575 -17.80 -13.77 -0.57
CA LEU A 575 -16.89 -14.90 -0.42
C LEU A 575 -15.43 -14.44 -0.36
N LEU A 576 -14.97 -13.62 -1.32
CA LEU A 576 -13.58 -13.15 -1.36
C LEU A 576 -13.23 -12.31 -0.12
N TYR A 577 -14.17 -11.46 0.34
CA TYR A 577 -13.98 -10.69 1.57
C TYR A 577 -13.94 -11.59 2.82
N TYR A 578 -14.81 -12.59 2.88
CA TYR A 578 -14.82 -13.58 3.96
C TYR A 578 -13.49 -14.34 4.02
N LEU A 579 -12.99 -14.86 2.89
CA LEU A 579 -11.73 -15.59 2.82
C LEU A 579 -10.54 -14.74 3.27
N LYS A 580 -10.51 -13.47 2.84
CA LYS A 580 -9.49 -12.52 3.30
C LYS A 580 -9.52 -12.35 4.81
N THR A 581 -10.69 -12.06 5.36
CA THR A 581 -10.88 -11.82 6.81
C THR A 581 -10.56 -13.07 7.63
N PHE A 582 -11.00 -14.23 7.15
CA PHE A 582 -10.74 -15.53 7.75
C PHE A 582 -9.25 -15.86 7.78
N ASN A 583 -8.52 -15.64 6.68
CA ASN A 583 -7.08 -15.87 6.63
C ASN A 583 -6.32 -14.92 7.57
N THR A 584 -6.71 -13.64 7.64
CA THR A 584 -6.13 -12.71 8.63
C THR A 584 -6.38 -13.16 10.07
N PHE A 585 -7.55 -13.73 10.38
CA PHE A 585 -7.78 -14.33 11.70
C PHE A 585 -6.88 -15.54 11.94
N CYS A 586 -6.74 -16.45 10.97
CA CYS A 586 -5.85 -17.61 11.13
C CYS A 586 -4.39 -17.20 11.37
N GLU A 587 -3.90 -16.20 10.63
CA GLU A 587 -2.55 -15.64 10.80
C GLU A 587 -2.37 -15.01 12.20
N CYS A 588 -3.30 -14.18 12.66
CA CYS A 588 -3.23 -13.53 13.97
C CYS A 588 -3.19 -14.52 15.15
N TYR A 589 -3.79 -15.70 14.99
CA TYR A 589 -3.81 -16.75 16.01
C TYR A 589 -2.75 -17.84 15.77
N SER A 590 -1.84 -17.65 14.80
CA SER A 590 -0.80 -18.62 14.43
C SER A 590 -1.35 -20.01 14.08
N ILE A 591 -2.54 -20.05 13.47
CA ILE A 591 -3.21 -21.28 13.05
C ILE A 591 -2.70 -21.75 11.68
N ASP A 592 -2.10 -20.84 10.92
CA ASP A 592 -1.49 -21.10 9.61
C ASP A 592 -0.33 -22.12 9.67
N ASP A 593 0.18 -22.46 10.85
CA ASP A 593 1.26 -23.44 11.04
C ASP A 593 0.84 -24.90 10.80
N THR A 594 -0.48 -25.21 10.78
CA THR A 594 -0.97 -26.55 10.42
C THR A 594 -2.19 -26.48 9.49
N ARG A 595 -2.06 -27.11 8.31
CA ARG A 595 -3.11 -27.19 7.28
C ARG A 595 -4.43 -27.76 7.84
N GLU A 596 -4.32 -28.75 8.72
CA GLU A 596 -5.46 -29.41 9.36
C GLU A 596 -6.33 -28.46 10.19
N SER A 597 -5.70 -27.56 10.97
CA SER A 597 -6.43 -26.58 11.77
C SER A 597 -7.17 -25.58 10.87
N TYR A 598 -6.53 -25.11 9.80
CA TYR A 598 -7.22 -24.26 8.82
C TYR A 598 -8.45 -24.96 8.22
N ASP A 599 -8.29 -26.24 7.84
CA ASP A 599 -9.36 -27.01 7.20
C ASP A 599 -10.54 -27.26 8.13
N GLN A 600 -10.29 -27.64 9.39
CA GLN A 600 -11.35 -27.78 10.40
C GLN A 600 -12.14 -26.47 10.59
N MET A 601 -11.46 -25.31 10.61
CA MET A 601 -12.11 -24.00 10.80
C MET A 601 -13.01 -23.66 9.61
N MET A 602 -12.53 -23.93 8.40
CA MET A 602 -13.30 -23.68 7.19
C MET A 602 -14.50 -24.62 7.09
N HIS A 603 -14.33 -25.90 7.46
CA HIS A 603 -15.43 -26.86 7.51
C HIS A 603 -16.51 -26.42 8.50
N TYR A 604 -16.11 -25.95 9.68
CA TYR A 604 -17.02 -25.34 10.65
C TYR A 604 -17.79 -24.17 10.05
N ALA A 605 -17.09 -23.25 9.38
CA ALA A 605 -17.71 -22.08 8.77
C ALA A 605 -18.73 -22.40 7.68
N ILE A 606 -18.42 -23.38 6.82
CA ILE A 606 -19.35 -23.86 5.78
C ILE A 606 -20.57 -24.50 6.42
N SER A 607 -20.36 -25.30 7.48
CA SER A 607 -21.40 -26.07 8.17
C SER A 607 -22.41 -25.22 8.95
N MET A 608 -21.94 -24.15 9.59
CA MET A 608 -22.75 -23.37 10.54
C MET A 608 -23.75 -22.41 9.89
N ASN A 609 -23.66 -22.20 8.58
CA ASN A 609 -24.52 -21.26 7.85
C ASN A 609 -25.26 -21.96 6.72
N ASN A 610 -26.42 -21.42 6.33
CA ASN A 610 -27.08 -21.84 5.09
C ASN A 610 -26.30 -21.32 3.86
N THR A 611 -25.21 -22.02 3.57
CA THR A 611 -24.23 -21.68 2.53
C THR A 611 -24.44 -22.47 1.25
N SER A 612 -25.66 -22.93 0.98
CA SER A 612 -25.99 -23.68 -0.23
C SER A 612 -25.52 -22.97 -1.53
N TRP A 613 -25.51 -21.64 -1.51
CA TRP A 613 -25.01 -20.77 -2.57
C TRP A 613 -23.51 -20.85 -2.84
N LEU A 614 -22.71 -21.32 -1.87
CA LEU A 614 -21.26 -21.51 -2.03
C LEU A 614 -20.98 -22.48 -3.16
N LEU A 615 -21.69 -23.61 -3.23
CA LEU A 615 -21.42 -24.63 -4.24
C LEU A 615 -21.48 -24.03 -5.66
N LYS A 616 -22.57 -23.32 -5.98
CA LYS A 616 -22.77 -22.68 -7.28
C LYS A 616 -21.73 -21.60 -7.57
N THR A 617 -21.46 -20.75 -6.58
CA THR A 617 -20.52 -19.63 -6.71
C THR A 617 -19.09 -20.12 -6.90
N VAL A 618 -18.68 -21.10 -6.09
CA VAL A 618 -17.35 -21.71 -6.14
C VAL A 618 -17.18 -22.52 -7.41
N LEU A 619 -18.21 -23.23 -7.87
CA LEU A 619 -18.18 -23.92 -9.15
C LEU A 619 -17.94 -22.95 -10.32
N LEU A 620 -18.64 -21.82 -10.36
CA LEU A 620 -18.48 -20.84 -11.42
C LEU A 620 -17.11 -20.16 -11.35
N LEU A 621 -16.66 -19.75 -10.16
CA LEU A 621 -15.33 -19.16 -9.97
C LEU A 621 -14.21 -20.13 -10.34
N ASP A 622 -14.31 -21.41 -9.95
CA ASP A 622 -13.29 -22.41 -10.23
C ASP A 622 -13.28 -22.81 -11.71
N GLY A 623 -14.43 -23.15 -12.28
CA GLY A 623 -14.48 -23.59 -13.69
C GLY A 623 -14.39 -22.47 -14.72
N THR A 624 -14.25 -21.21 -14.28
CA THR A 624 -13.97 -20.08 -15.18
C THR A 624 -12.68 -19.36 -14.81
N LEU A 625 -12.59 -18.72 -13.65
CA LEU A 625 -11.47 -17.81 -13.33
C LEU A 625 -10.26 -18.55 -12.76
N PHE A 626 -10.45 -19.28 -11.67
CA PHE A 626 -9.33 -19.82 -10.88
C PHE A 626 -8.80 -21.17 -11.36
N GLY A 627 -9.60 -21.91 -12.12
CA GLY A 627 -9.23 -23.20 -12.71
C GLY A 627 -8.77 -23.10 -14.16
N ASP A 628 -8.75 -21.91 -14.76
CA ASP A 628 -8.27 -21.68 -16.13
C ASP A 628 -6.84 -21.12 -16.11
N ALA A 629 -5.88 -21.91 -16.57
CA ALA A 629 -4.46 -21.53 -16.60
C ALA A 629 -4.18 -20.25 -17.40
N ARG A 630 -5.07 -19.87 -18.35
CA ARG A 630 -4.94 -18.63 -19.12
C ARG A 630 -5.19 -17.40 -18.24
N TYR A 631 -5.99 -17.55 -17.18
CA TYR A 631 -6.46 -16.46 -16.35
C TYR A 631 -5.73 -16.33 -15.02
N GLU A 632 -4.95 -17.34 -14.63
CA GLU A 632 -4.14 -17.31 -13.41
C GLU A 632 -3.23 -16.06 -13.34
N LYS A 633 -2.66 -15.64 -14.47
CA LYS A 633 -1.81 -14.44 -14.58
C LYS A 633 -2.58 -13.12 -14.38
N GLU A 634 -3.89 -13.16 -14.55
CA GLU A 634 -4.80 -12.01 -14.43
C GLU A 634 -5.39 -11.89 -13.04
N ILE A 635 -5.16 -12.86 -12.17
CA ILE A 635 -5.61 -12.84 -10.79
C ILE A 635 -4.47 -12.30 -9.93
N GLY A 636 -4.75 -11.27 -9.12
CA GLY A 636 -3.77 -10.77 -8.16
C GLY A 636 -3.32 -11.88 -7.22
N LYS A 637 -2.00 -12.01 -7.00
CA LYS A 637 -1.39 -13.09 -6.19
C LYS A 637 -2.12 -13.36 -4.87
N MET A 638 -2.52 -12.29 -4.17
CA MET A 638 -3.30 -12.39 -2.94
C MET A 638 -4.59 -13.20 -3.09
N TYR A 639 -5.38 -12.95 -4.15
CA TYR A 639 -6.63 -13.68 -4.38
C TYR A 639 -6.36 -15.13 -4.80
N LEU A 640 -5.30 -15.37 -5.56
CA LEU A 640 -4.89 -16.71 -5.96
C LEU A 640 -4.48 -17.54 -4.73
N ASP A 641 -3.63 -17.00 -3.87
CA ASP A 641 -3.16 -17.66 -2.64
C ASP A 641 -4.35 -17.97 -1.70
N LEU A 642 -5.24 -17.00 -1.50
CA LEU A 642 -6.47 -17.19 -0.71
C LEU A 642 -7.37 -18.27 -1.31
N TRP A 643 -7.55 -18.26 -2.64
CA TRP A 643 -8.38 -19.24 -3.33
C TRP A 643 -7.80 -20.64 -3.28
N GLN A 644 -6.50 -20.80 -3.47
CA GLN A 644 -5.84 -22.10 -3.39
C GLN A 644 -5.96 -22.70 -1.98
N LYS A 645 -5.73 -21.88 -0.93
CA LYS A 645 -5.94 -22.31 0.45
C LYS A 645 -7.38 -22.76 0.68
N PHE A 646 -8.36 -21.96 0.25
CA PHE A 646 -9.78 -22.27 0.37
C PHE A 646 -10.21 -23.50 -0.43
N LYS A 647 -9.82 -23.60 -1.71
CA LYS A 647 -10.22 -24.66 -2.65
C LYS A 647 -9.82 -26.04 -2.13
N ALA A 648 -8.60 -26.18 -1.62
CA ALA A 648 -8.16 -27.45 -1.03
C ALA A 648 -9.05 -27.86 0.16
N SER A 649 -9.43 -26.89 1.00
CA SER A 649 -10.31 -27.11 2.14
C SER A 649 -11.74 -27.47 1.73
N PHE A 650 -12.25 -26.76 0.72
CA PHE A 650 -13.56 -26.98 0.15
C PHE A 650 -13.67 -28.35 -0.51
N LEU A 651 -12.65 -28.78 -1.28
CA LEU A 651 -12.60 -30.13 -1.86
C LEU A 651 -12.58 -31.22 -0.79
N GLN A 652 -11.81 -31.03 0.27
CA GLN A 652 -11.83 -31.94 1.42
C GLN A 652 -13.22 -31.97 2.08
N TYR A 653 -13.90 -30.83 2.19
CA TYR A 653 -15.27 -30.78 2.68
C TYR A 653 -16.25 -31.53 1.76
N LEU A 654 -16.13 -31.40 0.45
CA LEU A 654 -16.95 -32.16 -0.49
C LEU A 654 -16.69 -33.67 -0.42
N SER A 655 -15.50 -34.10 0.00
CA SER A 655 -15.12 -35.52 0.09
C SER A 655 -15.92 -36.33 1.11
N TYR A 656 -16.68 -35.67 2.01
CA TYR A 656 -17.65 -36.35 2.89
C TYR A 656 -18.80 -37.03 2.12
N ASP A 657 -18.99 -36.70 0.84
CA ASP A 657 -19.80 -37.47 -0.12
C ASP A 657 -19.00 -37.62 -1.42
N GLU A 658 -18.47 -38.83 -1.68
CA GLU A 658 -17.62 -39.10 -2.85
C GLU A 658 -18.30 -38.69 -4.18
N GLN A 659 -19.60 -38.92 -4.30
CA GLN A 659 -20.33 -38.59 -5.52
C GLN A 659 -20.53 -37.07 -5.68
N LEU A 660 -20.61 -36.32 -4.58
CA LEU A 660 -20.61 -34.86 -4.59
C LEU A 660 -19.26 -34.33 -5.08
N LEU A 661 -18.15 -34.85 -4.54
CA LEU A 661 -16.79 -34.47 -4.95
C LEU A 661 -16.53 -34.77 -6.42
N VAL A 662 -16.78 -36.02 -6.86
CA VAL A 662 -16.60 -36.44 -8.25
C VAL A 662 -17.49 -35.62 -9.18
N GLY A 663 -18.73 -35.36 -8.78
CA GLY A 663 -19.64 -34.52 -9.54
C GLY A 663 -19.16 -33.07 -9.65
N TYR A 664 -18.65 -32.49 -8.57
CA TYR A 664 -18.06 -31.15 -8.57
C TYR A 664 -16.86 -31.06 -9.51
N ILE A 665 -15.87 -31.96 -9.37
CA ILE A 665 -14.67 -32.00 -10.21
C ILE A 665 -15.05 -32.13 -11.69
N LYS A 666 -16.03 -32.98 -12.00
CA LYS A 666 -16.52 -33.15 -13.38
C LYS A 666 -17.12 -31.86 -13.95
N LEU A 667 -17.82 -31.07 -13.14
CA LEU A 667 -18.45 -29.82 -13.60
C LEU A 667 -17.48 -28.63 -13.59
N SER A 668 -16.49 -28.61 -12.69
CA SER A 668 -15.48 -27.54 -12.62
C SER A 668 -14.33 -27.73 -13.61
N GLY A 669 -14.13 -28.95 -14.13
CA GLY A 669 -13.07 -29.27 -15.09
C GLY A 669 -13.10 -28.40 -16.35
N GLU A 670 -11.90 -28.07 -16.84
CA GLU A 670 -11.68 -27.25 -18.03
C GLU A 670 -12.53 -27.73 -19.22
N GLY A 671 -13.26 -26.81 -19.83
CA GLY A 671 -14.13 -27.10 -20.98
C GLY A 671 -15.61 -27.13 -20.64
N THR A 672 -16.02 -27.58 -19.44
CA THR A 672 -17.45 -27.83 -19.16
C THR A 672 -18.29 -26.55 -19.08
N LEU A 673 -17.73 -25.49 -18.49
CA LEU A 673 -18.35 -24.16 -18.42
C LEU A 673 -17.87 -23.22 -19.53
N THR A 674 -16.70 -23.50 -20.12
CA THR A 674 -16.07 -22.64 -21.13
C THR A 674 -16.44 -22.99 -22.57
N SER A 675 -16.92 -24.21 -22.85
CA SER A 675 -17.36 -24.64 -24.18
C SER A 675 -18.77 -24.15 -24.57
N ALA A 676 -19.47 -23.44 -23.68
CA ALA A 676 -20.81 -22.91 -23.93
C ALA A 676 -20.81 -21.58 -24.70
N ASN A 677 -19.66 -21.08 -25.15
CA ASN A 677 -19.48 -19.79 -25.84
C ASN A 677 -18.76 -19.88 -27.19
#